data_AF-A0AAF0EGT4-F1
#
_entry.id   AF-A0AAF0EGT4-F1
#
_cell.length_a   1.000
_cell.length_b   1.000
_cell.length_c   1.000
_cell.angle_alpha   90.00
_cell.angle_beta   90.00
_cell.angle_gamma   90.00
#
_symmetry.space_group_name_H-M   'P 1'
#
loop_
_entity.id
_entity.type
_entity.pdbx_description
1 polymer ?
#
loop_
_entity_poly.entity_id
_entity_poly.type
_entity_poly.pdbx_seq_one_letter_code
_entity_poly.pdbx_strand_id
1 'polypeptide(L)'
;MTSALASLASPLALPCGASLKNRLVKAPLEEMLSTFGGGNPNEDVYRLYRAWADGDWGMIITGNIGVDRRHIGVMFDMVLPDPGDTAAEARALAAYTKYARATKGFDVNDERGDHAPPNGQRPLAVAQIVHCGRQSMRGCARPIWVPSVAPSAVPMQVGKEPSWLDWLLFGTPHALTVDEIHKVIERFVHASMLLERAGFDGVELHGAHGYLLSSFLNPRTNLRTDEYGGDAAGRFRIIREIIEGVRKNVSKSFIVGIKLNSSDFVQGGQSEDDALQNVRWLAEMGTVDFVEVSGGSYEAPAFVQPQSERTQLREGFFTGFAHRARQSLPPGSTIRIIVTGGFRTRTGMAGAIDAGHADAIGLGRPSCLEPALPRKMLDASVPDDEAEAAKWKMPVKPRFLPNVALVGIGWTTMWHSAQMHLTARGKPTDPALSMGRFFSQLPHVTPLVSCTSRLLFAHVLRQLGDHGDACTDAGTFVKRLRSLVTQRTKLLLAVYDAERMRDVWQEHIWEMWPLLAELARCQGRIMVVYVSRLPWSAFRSITGHTISASPICLRLARLPRDDMLALLACDAPSALHDVPPGVDAILYNNVCAVLYDTMKMTVRDEHEMRILCGSVWRALMASIRDGRPPSVHALMPIIGELCRDALARVVPRTTGPDTWAAEKSALPSSKAPTPSALAARPAMPPRTGYGAMQAFLLVSAFIASYNPAKTDVKYFVRELGASRKRRRGKAQRAADAALLEMDGEKEIWNHPQFWGPRTFTLERLLAIFHALLADFKQDMNEDALLVPAERAQRTSDDKAELHLEHVAGEFWSRSATALAELNELVRQQLIVRMSPASKLSAMQYRINAPFEYVRQVAHAVGFPLSLYLWDTYT
;
A
#
# COMPACT_ATOMS: atom_id res chain seq x y z
N MET A 1 3.45 -39.83 -35.33
CA MET A 1 3.34 -39.45 -33.91
C MET A 1 3.11 -40.71 -33.11
N THR A 2 3.72 -40.83 -31.93
CA THR A 2 3.41 -41.91 -30.98
C THR A 2 2.04 -41.68 -30.33
N SER A 3 1.44 -42.73 -29.75
CA SER A 3 0.16 -42.58 -29.03
C SER A 3 0.28 -41.56 -27.89
N ALA A 4 1.37 -41.65 -27.11
CA ALA A 4 1.60 -40.77 -25.98
C ALA A 4 1.70 -39.29 -26.40
N LEU A 5 2.42 -39.02 -27.49
CA LEU A 5 2.51 -37.68 -28.07
C LEU A 5 1.14 -37.16 -28.53
N ALA A 6 0.35 -37.99 -29.24
CA ALA A 6 -0.97 -37.60 -29.73
C ALA A 6 -1.93 -37.24 -28.58
N SER A 7 -1.92 -38.02 -27.50
CA SER A 7 -2.73 -37.73 -26.30
C SER A 7 -2.34 -36.40 -25.67
N LEU A 8 -1.05 -36.13 -25.43
CA LEU A 8 -0.61 -34.85 -24.85
C LEU A 8 -0.83 -33.65 -25.77
N ALA A 9 -0.61 -33.80 -27.07
CA ALA A 9 -0.78 -32.73 -28.06
C ALA A 9 -2.25 -32.38 -28.36
N SER A 10 -3.19 -33.26 -28.00
CA SER A 10 -4.61 -33.02 -28.27
C SER A 10 -5.15 -31.81 -27.48
N PRO A 11 -6.01 -30.96 -28.08
CA PRO A 11 -6.63 -29.85 -27.37
C PRO A 11 -7.66 -30.33 -26.34
N LEU A 12 -7.91 -29.51 -25.32
CA LEU A 12 -8.89 -29.78 -24.27
C LEU A 12 -9.86 -28.61 -24.09
N ALA A 13 -11.13 -28.83 -24.46
CA ALA A 13 -12.21 -27.87 -24.24
C ALA A 13 -12.73 -27.91 -22.79
N LEU A 14 -12.84 -26.73 -22.17
CA LEU A 14 -13.42 -26.49 -20.85
C LEU A 14 -14.94 -26.19 -20.97
N PRO A 15 -15.75 -26.43 -19.92
CA PRO A 15 -17.19 -26.15 -19.92
C PRO A 15 -17.59 -24.72 -20.33
N CYS A 16 -16.83 -23.70 -19.94
CA CYS A 16 -17.01 -22.30 -20.34
C CYS A 16 -16.77 -22.00 -21.84
N GLY A 17 -16.29 -22.97 -22.62
CA GLY A 17 -16.00 -22.85 -24.05
C GLY A 17 -14.56 -22.46 -24.38
N ALA A 18 -13.73 -22.11 -23.39
CA ALA A 18 -12.29 -21.97 -23.58
C ALA A 18 -11.64 -23.33 -23.94
N SER A 19 -10.54 -23.34 -24.68
CA SER A 19 -9.81 -24.56 -25.04
C SER A 19 -8.31 -24.41 -24.85
N LEU A 20 -7.70 -25.37 -24.17
CA LEU A 20 -6.25 -25.51 -24.11
C LEU A 20 -5.75 -26.05 -25.46
N LYS A 21 -4.60 -25.55 -25.94
CA LYS A 21 -3.97 -26.06 -27.18
C LYS A 21 -3.33 -27.44 -27.04
N ASN A 22 -3.04 -27.88 -25.81
CA ASN A 22 -2.50 -29.19 -25.45
C ASN A 22 -2.81 -29.49 -23.97
N ARG A 23 -2.55 -30.71 -23.51
CA ARG A 23 -2.90 -31.17 -22.15
C ARG A 23 -1.85 -30.88 -21.07
N LEU A 24 -0.88 -30.02 -21.33
CA LEU A 24 0.19 -29.67 -20.39
C LEU A 24 -0.08 -28.32 -19.72
N VAL A 25 -0.11 -28.31 -18.39
CA VAL A 25 -0.47 -27.15 -17.56
C VAL A 25 0.71 -26.77 -16.65
N LYS A 26 1.17 -25.52 -16.69
CA LYS A 26 2.11 -25.03 -15.66
C LYS A 26 1.31 -24.90 -14.38
N ALA A 27 1.66 -25.72 -13.39
CA ALA A 27 0.96 -25.72 -12.12
C ALA A 27 1.35 -24.50 -11.25
N PRO A 28 0.49 -24.07 -10.32
CA PRO A 28 0.81 -23.03 -9.35
C PRO A 28 2.10 -23.30 -8.58
N LEU A 29 2.94 -22.28 -8.45
CA LEU A 29 4.25 -22.33 -7.79
C LEU A 29 4.49 -21.00 -7.08
N GLU A 30 5.02 -21.02 -5.87
CA GLU A 30 5.37 -19.81 -5.14
C GLU A 30 6.66 -19.19 -5.71
N GLU A 31 6.56 -18.05 -6.39
CA GLU A 31 7.73 -17.41 -7.01
C GLU A 31 8.63 -16.67 -6.01
N MET A 32 8.05 -15.98 -5.03
CA MET A 32 8.74 -14.99 -4.18
C MET A 32 9.42 -13.85 -4.97
N LEU A 33 8.71 -13.27 -5.96
CA LEU A 33 9.22 -12.19 -6.82
C LEU A 33 8.57 -10.81 -6.58
N SER A 34 7.55 -10.69 -5.72
CA SER A 34 6.91 -9.41 -5.42
C SER A 34 7.69 -8.57 -4.41
N THR A 35 7.18 -7.40 -4.06
CA THR A 35 7.77 -6.53 -3.02
C THR A 35 7.63 -7.10 -1.62
N PHE A 36 8.53 -6.70 -0.71
CA PHE A 36 8.47 -7.07 0.70
C PHE A 36 7.15 -6.59 1.34
N GLY A 37 6.45 -7.48 2.04
CA GLY A 37 5.12 -7.22 2.57
C GLY A 37 4.00 -7.45 1.53
N GLY A 38 4.30 -8.15 0.44
CA GLY A 38 3.40 -8.33 -0.70
C GLY A 38 3.32 -7.10 -1.61
N GLY A 39 2.82 -7.29 -2.83
CA GLY A 39 2.61 -6.18 -3.77
C GLY A 39 2.11 -6.59 -5.14
N ASN A 40 2.05 -5.62 -6.04
CA ASN A 40 1.70 -5.83 -7.45
C ASN A 40 2.81 -6.62 -8.18
N PRO A 41 2.48 -7.34 -9.27
CA PRO A 41 3.48 -7.95 -10.14
C PRO A 41 4.41 -6.89 -10.74
N ASN A 42 5.63 -7.30 -11.04
CA ASN A 42 6.70 -6.43 -11.53
C ASN A 42 7.42 -7.05 -12.74
N GLU A 43 8.45 -6.37 -13.23
CA GLU A 43 9.17 -6.76 -14.43
C GLU A 43 9.84 -8.15 -14.36
N ASP A 44 10.31 -8.59 -13.19
CA ASP A 44 10.85 -9.95 -13.00
C ASP A 44 9.72 -11.00 -13.11
N VAL A 45 8.53 -10.70 -12.58
CA VAL A 45 7.33 -11.54 -12.77
C VAL A 45 6.94 -11.60 -14.24
N TYR A 46 6.86 -10.47 -14.94
CA TYR A 46 6.51 -10.44 -16.36
C TYR A 46 7.49 -11.28 -17.20
N ARG A 47 8.81 -11.16 -16.97
CA ARG A 47 9.82 -11.95 -17.69
C ARG A 47 9.72 -13.45 -17.42
N LEU A 48 9.52 -13.86 -16.16
CA LEU A 48 9.34 -15.27 -15.82
C LEU A 48 8.10 -15.87 -16.51
N TYR A 49 6.98 -15.17 -16.47
CA TYR A 49 5.74 -15.62 -17.08
C TYR A 49 5.76 -15.57 -18.61
N ARG A 50 6.47 -14.61 -19.20
CA ARG A 50 6.76 -14.58 -20.64
C ARG A 50 7.57 -15.81 -21.06
N ALA A 51 8.58 -16.21 -20.28
CA ALA A 51 9.41 -17.38 -20.55
C ALA A 51 8.63 -18.71 -20.42
N TRP A 52 7.68 -18.81 -19.49
CA TRP A 52 6.70 -19.91 -19.51
C TRP A 52 5.77 -19.80 -20.72
N ALA A 53 5.24 -18.64 -21.08
CA ALA A 53 4.33 -18.49 -22.21
C ALA A 53 4.96 -18.88 -23.56
N ASP A 54 6.24 -18.55 -23.77
CA ASP A 54 7.01 -19.03 -24.91
C ASP A 54 7.20 -20.56 -24.90
N GLY A 55 7.11 -21.20 -23.74
CA GLY A 55 7.32 -22.63 -23.56
C GLY A 55 6.27 -23.57 -24.17
N ASP A 56 5.26 -23.04 -24.85
CA ASP A 56 4.19 -23.79 -25.53
C ASP A 56 3.25 -24.62 -24.62
N TRP A 57 3.03 -24.16 -23.39
CA TRP A 57 2.01 -24.71 -22.49
C TRP A 57 0.59 -24.57 -23.05
N GLY A 58 -0.31 -25.48 -22.69
CA GLY A 58 -1.74 -25.38 -22.98
C GLY A 58 -2.45 -24.38 -22.07
N MET A 59 -2.07 -24.37 -20.79
CA MET A 59 -2.51 -23.41 -19.77
C MET A 59 -1.39 -23.11 -18.79
N ILE A 60 -1.35 -21.87 -18.30
CA ILE A 60 -0.40 -21.42 -17.28
C ILE A 60 -1.22 -20.90 -16.11
N ILE A 61 -1.12 -21.60 -14.97
CA ILE A 61 -1.73 -21.15 -13.73
C ILE A 61 -0.68 -20.38 -12.91
N THR A 62 -1.04 -19.21 -12.42
CA THR A 62 -0.11 -18.37 -11.66
C THR A 62 0.28 -19.00 -10.32
N GLY A 63 1.34 -18.49 -9.70
CA GLY A 63 1.54 -18.59 -8.27
C GLY A 63 0.51 -17.78 -7.48
N ASN A 64 0.69 -17.77 -6.16
CA ASN A 64 -0.24 -17.20 -5.19
C ASN A 64 -0.52 -15.71 -5.43
N ILE A 65 -1.79 -15.37 -5.68
CA ILE A 65 -2.30 -14.01 -5.66
C ILE A 65 -3.24 -13.86 -4.46
N GLY A 66 -2.79 -13.13 -3.44
CA GLY A 66 -3.53 -12.91 -2.19
C GLY A 66 -4.74 -12.00 -2.38
N VAL A 67 -5.94 -12.48 -2.02
CA VAL A 67 -7.20 -11.69 -2.02
C VAL A 67 -7.33 -10.77 -0.78
N ASP A 68 -6.44 -10.96 0.19
CA ASP A 68 -6.29 -10.08 1.35
C ASP A 68 -4.80 -9.90 1.66
N ARG A 69 -4.32 -8.66 1.50
CA ARG A 69 -2.91 -8.30 1.77
C ARG A 69 -2.45 -8.65 3.19
N ARG A 70 -3.35 -8.80 4.17
CA ARG A 70 -3.01 -9.08 5.58
C ARG A 70 -2.70 -10.56 5.83
N HIS A 71 -3.05 -11.44 4.89
CA HIS A 71 -3.09 -12.89 5.07
C HIS A 71 -2.42 -13.66 3.92
N ILE A 72 -1.28 -13.14 3.46
CA ILE A 72 -0.39 -13.78 2.46
C ILE A 72 0.45 -14.93 3.04
N GLY A 73 0.96 -15.81 2.19
CA GLY A 73 1.73 -17.00 2.56
C GLY A 73 3.16 -16.66 2.98
N VAL A 74 3.90 -15.97 2.10
CA VAL A 74 5.26 -15.47 2.37
C VAL A 74 5.37 -13.97 2.06
N MET A 75 6.50 -13.36 2.40
CA MET A 75 6.66 -11.89 2.40
C MET A 75 6.72 -11.26 1.00
N PHE A 76 6.66 -12.05 -0.07
CA PHE A 76 6.90 -11.65 -1.46
C PHE A 76 5.84 -12.18 -2.43
N ASP A 77 4.66 -12.53 -1.89
CA ASP A 77 3.49 -12.93 -2.67
C ASP A 77 2.95 -11.75 -3.48
N MET A 78 2.26 -12.05 -4.57
CA MET A 78 1.46 -11.04 -5.27
C MET A 78 0.16 -10.82 -4.48
N VAL A 79 -0.31 -9.57 -4.39
CA VAL A 79 -1.57 -9.23 -3.70
C VAL A 79 -2.47 -8.37 -4.56
N LEU A 80 -3.77 -8.52 -4.34
CA LEU A 80 -4.78 -7.62 -4.87
C LEU A 80 -5.14 -6.55 -3.81
N PRO A 81 -5.57 -5.36 -4.25
CA PRO A 81 -5.94 -4.28 -3.35
C PRO A 81 -7.22 -4.62 -2.57
N ASP A 82 -7.41 -3.93 -1.44
CA ASP A 82 -8.67 -3.98 -0.70
C ASP A 82 -9.80 -3.39 -1.58
N PRO A 83 -10.99 -4.02 -1.64
CA PRO A 83 -12.11 -3.50 -2.42
C PRO A 83 -12.47 -2.07 -2.00
N GLY A 84 -12.62 -1.16 -2.98
CA GLY A 84 -13.02 0.23 -2.76
C GLY A 84 -11.86 1.24 -2.70
N ASP A 85 -10.59 0.80 -2.67
CA ASP A 85 -9.46 1.69 -2.96
C ASP A 85 -9.29 1.80 -4.49
N THR A 86 -10.10 2.65 -5.11
CA THR A 86 -10.13 2.84 -6.58
C THR A 86 -8.77 3.21 -7.16
N ALA A 87 -7.93 3.94 -6.40
CA ALA A 87 -6.60 4.32 -6.84
C ALA A 87 -5.63 3.13 -6.81
N ALA A 88 -5.71 2.26 -5.79
CA ALA A 88 -4.96 1.01 -5.76
C ALA A 88 -5.48 0.00 -6.78
N GLU A 89 -6.79 -0.10 -6.98
CA GLU A 89 -7.41 -0.90 -8.04
C GLU A 89 -6.94 -0.48 -9.44
N ALA A 90 -6.88 0.82 -9.74
CA ALA A 90 -6.36 1.29 -11.03
C ALA A 90 -4.88 0.93 -11.24
N ARG A 91 -4.04 1.06 -10.19
CA ARG A 91 -2.62 0.66 -10.25
C ARG A 91 -2.46 -0.86 -10.36
N ALA A 92 -3.26 -1.63 -9.62
CA ALA A 92 -3.28 -3.08 -9.69
C ALA A 92 -3.72 -3.53 -11.08
N LEU A 93 -4.85 -3.05 -11.58
CA LEU A 93 -5.37 -3.37 -12.92
C LEU A 93 -4.29 -3.18 -13.99
N ALA A 94 -3.59 -2.04 -14.03
CA ALA A 94 -2.50 -1.82 -14.99
C ALA A 94 -1.35 -2.85 -14.87
N ALA A 95 -0.96 -3.21 -13.64
CA ALA A 95 0.10 -4.20 -13.39
C ALA A 95 -0.36 -5.64 -13.73
N TYR A 96 -1.56 -6.02 -13.30
CA TYR A 96 -2.15 -7.32 -13.59
C TYR A 96 -2.52 -7.47 -15.08
N THR A 97 -2.79 -6.39 -15.83
CA THR A 97 -2.91 -6.45 -17.29
C THR A 97 -1.60 -6.79 -17.97
N LYS A 98 -0.49 -6.19 -17.55
CA LYS A 98 0.85 -6.60 -18.02
C LYS A 98 1.15 -8.05 -17.64
N TYR A 99 0.73 -8.47 -16.45
CA TYR A 99 0.89 -9.85 -15.99
C TYR A 99 0.10 -10.86 -16.85
N ALA A 100 -1.18 -10.58 -17.13
CA ALA A 100 -2.01 -11.40 -18.01
C ALA A 100 -1.43 -11.45 -19.44
N ARG A 101 -1.01 -10.29 -19.99
CA ARG A 101 -0.34 -10.20 -21.29
C ARG A 101 0.94 -11.04 -21.34
N ALA A 102 1.82 -10.92 -20.35
CA ALA A 102 3.04 -11.73 -20.26
C ALA A 102 2.73 -13.24 -20.20
N THR A 103 1.74 -13.63 -19.39
CA THR A 103 1.29 -15.03 -19.23
C THR A 103 0.70 -15.61 -20.52
N LYS A 104 0.06 -14.77 -21.35
CA LYS A 104 -0.41 -15.10 -22.71
C LYS A 104 0.68 -14.97 -23.79
N GLY A 105 1.89 -14.58 -23.40
CA GLY A 105 3.06 -14.45 -24.28
C GLY A 105 3.05 -13.22 -25.17
N PHE A 106 2.36 -12.15 -24.79
CA PHE A 106 2.46 -10.86 -25.48
C PHE A 106 3.68 -10.07 -24.97
N ASP A 107 4.15 -9.11 -25.76
CA ASP A 107 5.05 -8.09 -25.23
C ASP A 107 4.26 -7.14 -24.30
N VAL A 108 4.87 -6.79 -23.16
CA VAL A 108 4.30 -5.88 -22.16
C VAL A 108 4.67 -4.41 -22.39
N ASN A 109 5.51 -4.15 -23.40
CA ASN A 109 5.99 -2.84 -23.81
C ASN A 109 5.59 -2.46 -25.25
N ASP A 110 5.10 -3.42 -26.04
CA ASP A 110 4.52 -3.17 -27.37
C ASP A 110 3.08 -3.70 -27.46
N GLU A 111 2.12 -2.77 -27.55
CA GLU A 111 0.69 -3.06 -27.74
C GLU A 111 0.30 -3.21 -29.23
N ARG A 112 1.21 -2.88 -30.16
CA ARG A 112 1.00 -3.00 -31.61
C ARG A 112 1.56 -4.31 -32.17
N GLY A 113 2.53 -4.90 -31.48
CA GLY A 113 3.17 -6.18 -31.79
C GLY A 113 2.36 -7.44 -31.44
N ASP A 114 1.03 -7.35 -31.32
CA ASP A 114 0.11 -8.46 -30.97
C ASP A 114 -0.04 -9.53 -32.08
N HIS A 115 1.01 -9.74 -32.88
CA HIS A 115 1.08 -10.79 -33.89
C HIS A 115 0.84 -12.19 -33.28
N ALA A 116 0.25 -13.09 -34.07
CA ALA A 116 0.13 -14.49 -33.68
C ALA A 116 1.54 -15.09 -33.50
N PRO A 117 1.80 -15.83 -32.40
CA PRO A 117 3.09 -16.48 -32.22
C PRO A 117 3.34 -17.51 -33.32
N PRO A 118 4.61 -17.76 -33.73
CA PRO A 118 4.93 -18.56 -34.92
C PRO A 118 4.36 -19.99 -34.96
N ASN A 119 4.04 -20.56 -33.79
CA ASN A 119 3.70 -21.98 -33.61
C ASN A 119 2.21 -22.23 -33.26
N GLY A 120 1.33 -21.24 -33.40
CA GLY A 120 -0.11 -21.39 -33.11
C GLY A 120 -0.53 -20.95 -31.70
N GLN A 121 -1.77 -21.26 -31.31
CA GLN A 121 -2.51 -20.64 -30.19
C GLN A 121 -1.69 -20.33 -28.91
N ARG A 122 -2.01 -19.21 -28.26
CA ARG A 122 -1.42 -18.78 -26.99
C ARG A 122 -1.90 -19.68 -25.83
N PRO A 123 -1.11 -19.85 -24.75
CA PRO A 123 -1.59 -20.52 -23.54
C PRO A 123 -2.77 -19.77 -22.92
N LEU A 124 -3.69 -20.50 -22.28
CA LEU A 124 -4.67 -19.88 -21.38
C LEU A 124 -3.97 -19.40 -20.10
N ALA A 125 -4.28 -18.19 -19.65
CA ALA A 125 -3.74 -17.58 -18.44
C ALA A 125 -4.77 -17.62 -17.31
N VAL A 126 -4.53 -18.44 -16.28
CA VAL A 126 -5.42 -18.59 -15.13
C VAL A 126 -4.72 -18.11 -13.85
N ALA A 127 -5.37 -17.24 -13.10
CA ALA A 127 -4.81 -16.65 -11.88
C ALA A 127 -5.18 -17.49 -10.64
N GLN A 128 -4.21 -18.09 -9.94
CA GLN A 128 -4.49 -18.75 -8.67
C GLN A 128 -4.69 -17.70 -7.56
N ILE A 129 -5.92 -17.61 -7.05
CA ILE A 129 -6.25 -16.69 -5.95
C ILE A 129 -6.35 -17.43 -4.62
N VAL A 130 -5.72 -16.86 -3.59
CA VAL A 130 -5.49 -17.51 -2.30
C VAL A 130 -5.78 -16.58 -1.12
N HIS A 131 -6.11 -17.20 0.02
CA HIS A 131 -6.08 -16.57 1.33
C HIS A 131 -5.43 -17.55 2.32
N CYS A 132 -4.24 -17.24 2.83
CA CYS A 132 -3.43 -18.24 3.55
C CYS A 132 -3.91 -18.53 4.97
N GLY A 133 -4.79 -17.70 5.53
CA GLY A 133 -5.49 -17.97 6.79
C GLY A 133 -4.52 -18.23 7.94
N ARG A 134 -4.75 -19.30 8.72
CA ARG A 134 -3.89 -19.70 9.86
C ARG A 134 -2.42 -19.94 9.50
N GLN A 135 -2.11 -20.22 8.23
CA GLN A 135 -0.74 -20.46 7.75
C GLN A 135 0.01 -19.18 7.35
N SER A 136 -0.68 -18.03 7.28
CA SER A 136 -0.03 -16.75 7.05
C SER A 136 0.83 -16.38 8.27
N MET A 137 2.12 -16.09 8.08
CA MET A 137 3.01 -15.77 9.20
C MET A 137 2.79 -14.37 9.77
N ARG A 138 3.07 -14.20 11.06
CA ARG A 138 3.18 -12.89 11.70
C ARG A 138 4.32 -12.09 11.04
N GLY A 139 4.08 -10.81 10.78
CA GLY A 139 5.05 -9.96 10.06
C GLY A 139 5.01 -10.09 8.54
N CYS A 140 4.34 -11.09 7.96
CA CYS A 140 4.01 -11.09 6.54
C CYS A 140 2.86 -10.11 6.30
N ALA A 141 3.20 -8.89 5.90
CA ALA A 141 2.31 -7.78 5.53
C ALA A 141 1.37 -7.22 6.63
N ARG A 142 1.01 -8.02 7.64
CA ARG A 142 0.32 -7.56 8.86
C ARG A 142 1.31 -7.35 10.03
N PRO A 143 1.01 -6.45 10.98
CA PRO A 143 1.80 -6.30 12.20
C PRO A 143 1.88 -7.59 13.02
N ILE A 144 2.99 -7.80 13.72
CA ILE A 144 3.29 -9.07 14.44
C ILE A 144 2.26 -9.40 15.55
N TRP A 145 1.57 -8.38 16.10
CA TRP A 145 0.53 -8.51 17.11
C TRP A 145 -0.89 -8.76 16.54
N VAL A 146 -1.09 -8.61 15.23
CA VAL A 146 -2.38 -8.90 14.59
C VAL A 146 -2.46 -10.40 14.26
N PRO A 147 -3.46 -11.14 14.76
CA PRO A 147 -3.58 -12.56 14.46
C PRO A 147 -3.87 -12.82 12.98
N SER A 148 -3.51 -14.01 12.49
CA SER A 148 -4.10 -14.57 11.27
C SER A 148 -5.58 -14.89 11.50
N VAL A 149 -6.34 -15.18 10.44
CA VAL A 149 -7.77 -15.58 10.56
C VAL A 149 -8.00 -17.02 10.10
N ALA A 150 -9.02 -17.66 10.66
CA ALA A 150 -9.38 -19.06 10.43
C ALA A 150 -10.87 -19.31 10.70
N PRO A 151 -11.46 -20.44 10.25
CA PRO A 151 -12.81 -20.85 10.68
C PRO A 151 -12.95 -21.04 12.19
N SER A 152 -11.87 -21.41 12.89
CA SER A 152 -11.84 -21.55 14.35
C SER A 152 -10.46 -21.21 14.90
N ALA A 153 -10.38 -20.89 16.19
CA ALA A 153 -9.14 -20.45 16.86
C ALA A 153 -8.15 -21.60 17.16
N VAL A 154 -7.89 -22.45 16.15
CA VAL A 154 -7.00 -23.62 16.21
C VAL A 154 -5.62 -23.22 15.69
N PRO A 155 -4.56 -23.16 16.53
CA PRO A 155 -3.20 -22.87 16.08
C PRO A 155 -2.70 -23.88 15.03
N MET A 156 -1.69 -23.50 14.25
CA MET A 156 -0.99 -24.46 13.39
C MET A 156 0.07 -25.24 14.19
N GLN A 157 0.21 -26.53 13.89
CA GLN A 157 1.16 -27.43 14.54
C GLN A 157 2.15 -28.01 13.50
N VAL A 158 3.40 -27.53 13.49
CA VAL A 158 4.40 -27.92 12.48
C VAL A 158 5.23 -29.11 12.97
N GLY A 159 4.56 -30.25 13.11
CA GLY A 159 5.18 -31.51 13.54
C GLY A 159 4.30 -32.35 14.46
N LYS A 160 4.89 -33.33 15.13
CA LYS A 160 4.16 -34.23 16.04
C LYS A 160 3.66 -33.55 17.31
N GLU A 161 4.32 -32.47 17.76
CA GLU A 161 3.95 -31.70 18.95
C GLU A 161 4.06 -30.19 18.65
N PRO A 162 3.25 -29.33 19.30
CA PRO A 162 3.30 -27.88 19.07
C PRO A 162 4.62 -27.29 19.55
N SER A 163 5.33 -26.57 18.68
CA SER A 163 6.60 -25.94 19.03
C SER A 163 6.44 -24.47 19.40
N TRP A 164 7.38 -23.94 20.21
CA TRP A 164 7.45 -22.50 20.49
C TRP A 164 7.73 -21.66 19.22
N LEU A 165 8.38 -22.26 18.21
CA LEU A 165 8.58 -21.64 16.90
C LEU A 165 7.27 -21.52 16.13
N ASP A 166 6.37 -22.49 16.26
CA ASP A 166 5.05 -22.47 15.60
C ASP A 166 4.21 -21.32 16.17
N TRP A 167 4.19 -21.19 17.50
CA TRP A 167 3.53 -20.06 18.16
C TRP A 167 4.18 -18.72 17.80
N LEU A 168 5.51 -18.65 17.70
CA LEU A 168 6.21 -17.42 17.33
C LEU A 168 5.88 -16.98 15.89
N LEU A 169 5.90 -17.92 14.94
CA LEU A 169 5.71 -17.65 13.52
C LEU A 169 4.24 -17.42 13.13
N PHE A 170 3.29 -18.16 13.70
CA PHE A 170 1.88 -18.14 13.28
C PHE A 170 0.95 -17.64 14.38
N GLY A 171 1.19 -18.08 15.63
CA GLY A 171 0.33 -17.78 16.78
C GLY A 171 -1.03 -18.49 16.72
N THR A 172 -1.95 -18.06 17.60
CA THR A 172 -3.35 -18.48 17.54
C THR A 172 -4.10 -17.59 16.55
N PRO A 173 -4.83 -18.14 15.56
CA PRO A 173 -5.66 -17.35 14.66
C PRO A 173 -6.93 -16.86 15.34
N HIS A 174 -7.45 -15.72 14.88
CA HIS A 174 -8.80 -15.24 15.15
C HIS A 174 -9.82 -16.12 14.42
N ALA A 175 -10.90 -16.47 15.11
CA ALA A 175 -12.02 -17.21 14.53
C ALA A 175 -12.97 -16.21 13.85
N LEU A 176 -13.08 -16.30 12.52
CA LEU A 176 -13.92 -15.40 11.72
C LEU A 176 -15.37 -15.37 12.21
N THR A 177 -15.99 -14.19 12.33
CA THR A 177 -17.45 -14.11 12.45
C THR A 177 -18.12 -14.42 11.10
N VAL A 178 -19.44 -14.67 11.08
CA VAL A 178 -20.19 -14.85 9.83
C VAL A 178 -20.04 -13.62 8.90
N ASP A 179 -20.08 -12.41 9.45
CA ASP A 179 -19.84 -11.17 8.68
C ASP A 179 -18.42 -11.08 8.11
N GLU A 180 -17.42 -11.61 8.82
CA GLU A 180 -16.05 -11.69 8.30
C GLU A 180 -15.90 -12.77 7.23
N ILE A 181 -16.66 -13.87 7.32
CA ILE A 181 -16.75 -14.88 6.24
C ILE A 181 -17.36 -14.25 4.98
N HIS A 182 -18.47 -13.51 5.10
CA HIS A 182 -19.05 -12.78 3.95
C HIS A 182 -18.02 -11.82 3.32
N LYS A 183 -17.24 -11.08 4.11
CA LYS A 183 -16.16 -10.21 3.59
C LYS A 183 -15.02 -10.98 2.92
N VAL A 184 -14.72 -12.21 3.36
CA VAL A 184 -13.77 -13.08 2.66
C VAL A 184 -14.35 -13.53 1.32
N ILE A 185 -15.63 -13.92 1.27
CA ILE A 185 -16.33 -14.29 0.04
C ILE A 185 -16.30 -13.11 -0.96
N GLU A 186 -16.71 -11.91 -0.53
CA GLU A 186 -16.65 -10.68 -1.32
C GLU A 186 -15.26 -10.41 -1.91
N ARG A 187 -14.18 -10.67 -1.15
CA ARG A 187 -12.79 -10.51 -1.63
C ARG A 187 -12.42 -11.48 -2.73
N PHE A 188 -12.83 -12.76 -2.65
CA PHE A 188 -12.62 -13.72 -3.75
C PHE A 188 -13.41 -13.34 -5.01
N VAL A 189 -14.65 -12.85 -4.85
CA VAL A 189 -15.47 -12.35 -5.96
C VAL A 189 -14.82 -11.12 -6.61
N HIS A 190 -14.48 -10.10 -5.81
CA HIS A 190 -13.82 -8.88 -6.28
C HIS A 190 -12.48 -9.16 -6.98
N ALA A 191 -11.66 -10.05 -6.41
CA ALA A 191 -10.41 -10.49 -7.01
C ALA A 191 -10.62 -11.06 -8.42
N SER A 192 -11.62 -11.93 -8.57
CA SER A 192 -11.95 -12.56 -9.86
C SER A 192 -12.41 -11.53 -10.90
N MET A 193 -13.25 -10.58 -10.51
CA MET A 193 -13.68 -9.47 -11.39
C MET A 193 -12.50 -8.57 -11.83
N LEU A 194 -11.56 -8.27 -10.93
CA LEU A 194 -10.38 -7.46 -11.25
C LEU A 194 -9.44 -8.22 -12.21
N LEU A 195 -9.24 -9.53 -12.00
CA LEU A 195 -8.41 -10.37 -12.85
C LEU A 195 -9.03 -10.62 -14.24
N GLU A 196 -10.35 -10.72 -14.35
CA GLU A 196 -11.05 -10.70 -15.64
C GLU A 196 -10.86 -9.37 -16.36
N ARG A 197 -11.08 -8.23 -15.68
CA ARG A 197 -10.82 -6.89 -16.23
C ARG A 197 -9.36 -6.70 -16.64
N ALA A 198 -8.42 -7.35 -15.95
CA ALA A 198 -7.01 -7.34 -16.31
C ALA A 198 -6.71 -8.15 -17.58
N GLY A 199 -7.59 -9.07 -17.97
CA GLY A 199 -7.46 -9.89 -19.17
C GLY A 199 -6.87 -11.28 -18.93
N PHE A 200 -6.92 -11.81 -17.70
CA PHE A 200 -6.77 -13.26 -17.49
C PHE A 200 -7.93 -14.01 -18.16
N ASP A 201 -7.71 -15.28 -18.55
CA ASP A 201 -8.79 -16.14 -19.06
C ASP A 201 -9.62 -16.75 -17.93
N GLY A 202 -9.12 -16.73 -16.69
CA GLY A 202 -9.85 -17.25 -15.53
C GLY A 202 -9.12 -17.13 -14.20
N VAL A 203 -9.74 -17.73 -13.18
CA VAL A 203 -9.18 -17.92 -11.84
C VAL A 203 -9.19 -19.39 -11.42
N GLU A 204 -8.24 -19.74 -10.55
CA GLU A 204 -8.27 -20.96 -9.76
C GLU A 204 -8.39 -20.59 -8.28
N LEU A 205 -9.41 -21.13 -7.60
CA LEU A 205 -9.57 -20.97 -6.16
C LEU A 205 -8.62 -21.93 -5.42
N HIS A 206 -7.78 -21.42 -4.53
CA HIS A 206 -6.89 -22.30 -3.76
C HIS A 206 -7.61 -22.94 -2.55
N GLY A 207 -8.28 -24.06 -2.78
CA GLY A 207 -9.00 -24.90 -1.80
C GLY A 207 -8.18 -26.02 -1.15
N ALA A 208 -6.85 -25.89 -1.07
CA ALA A 208 -5.91 -26.97 -0.77
C ALA A 208 -4.82 -26.55 0.22
N HIS A 209 -3.91 -27.48 0.56
CA HIS A 209 -2.69 -27.25 1.35
C HIS A 209 -2.87 -26.76 2.80
N GLY A 210 -4.10 -26.67 3.30
CA GLY A 210 -4.43 -26.15 4.63
C GLY A 210 -4.50 -24.62 4.74
N TYR A 211 -4.50 -23.90 3.61
CA TYR A 211 -4.89 -22.47 3.56
C TYR A 211 -6.36 -22.27 3.97
N LEU A 212 -6.90 -21.06 3.91
CA LEU A 212 -8.19 -20.74 4.55
C LEU A 212 -9.34 -21.65 4.08
N LEU A 213 -9.56 -21.79 2.77
CA LEU A 213 -10.64 -22.61 2.22
C LEU A 213 -10.48 -24.10 2.56
N SER A 214 -9.25 -24.63 2.50
CA SER A 214 -8.93 -25.99 2.95
C SER A 214 -9.15 -26.17 4.48
N SER A 215 -8.87 -25.13 5.28
CA SER A 215 -9.16 -25.14 6.72
C SER A 215 -10.66 -25.13 7.04
N PHE A 216 -11.51 -24.60 6.15
CA PHE A 216 -12.98 -24.72 6.29
C PHE A 216 -13.46 -26.16 6.01
N LEU A 217 -12.90 -26.83 5.00
CA LEU A 217 -13.24 -28.21 4.66
C LEU A 217 -12.84 -29.24 5.74
N ASN A 218 -11.70 -29.01 6.41
CA ASN A 218 -11.12 -29.94 7.38
C ASN A 218 -11.81 -29.83 8.77
N PRO A 219 -12.39 -30.94 9.30
CA PRO A 219 -13.13 -30.94 10.57
C PRO A 219 -12.26 -30.76 11.83
N ARG A 220 -10.92 -30.87 11.74
CA ARG A 220 -10.02 -30.53 12.86
C ARG A 220 -9.82 -29.03 13.04
N THR A 221 -9.97 -28.27 11.96
CA THR A 221 -9.67 -26.83 11.91
C THR A 221 -10.93 -25.99 11.86
N ASN A 222 -12.03 -26.56 11.37
CA ASN A 222 -13.36 -25.98 11.41
C ASN A 222 -14.20 -26.66 12.50
N LEU A 223 -14.20 -26.06 13.69
CA LEU A 223 -14.95 -26.51 14.87
C LEU A 223 -16.20 -25.65 15.09
N ARG A 224 -16.71 -24.98 14.04
CA ARG A 224 -17.87 -24.09 14.14
C ARG A 224 -19.16 -24.89 14.30
N THR A 225 -20.12 -24.27 14.97
CA THR A 225 -21.49 -24.77 15.17
C THR A 225 -22.55 -23.97 14.42
N ASP A 226 -22.12 -23.03 13.57
CA ASP A 226 -22.97 -22.25 12.66
C ASP A 226 -23.01 -22.88 11.26
N GLU A 227 -23.67 -22.19 10.33
CA GLU A 227 -23.91 -22.69 8.96
C GLU A 227 -22.65 -22.90 8.11
N TYR A 228 -21.48 -22.44 8.57
CA TYR A 228 -20.18 -22.63 7.93
C TYR A 228 -19.34 -23.74 8.57
N GLY A 229 -19.91 -24.54 9.48
CA GLY A 229 -19.26 -25.71 10.07
C GLY A 229 -20.25 -26.84 10.36
N GLY A 230 -19.99 -27.59 11.43
CA GLY A 230 -20.72 -28.81 11.73
C GLY A 230 -20.50 -29.89 10.67
N ASP A 231 -21.51 -30.17 9.86
CA ASP A 231 -21.49 -31.22 8.84
C ASP A 231 -20.63 -30.87 7.60
N ALA A 232 -20.49 -31.82 6.68
CA ALA A 232 -19.68 -31.61 5.48
C ALA A 232 -20.24 -30.54 4.52
N ALA A 233 -21.56 -30.32 4.51
CA ALA A 233 -22.20 -29.33 3.65
C ALA A 233 -21.99 -27.91 4.19
N GLY A 234 -22.08 -27.72 5.52
CA GLY A 234 -21.72 -26.46 6.19
C GLY A 234 -20.24 -26.12 6.01
N ARG A 235 -19.35 -27.12 6.11
CA ARG A 235 -17.91 -26.94 5.82
C ARG A 235 -17.62 -26.56 4.36
N PHE A 236 -18.38 -27.09 3.40
CA PHE A 236 -18.25 -26.76 1.96
C PHE A 236 -18.88 -25.41 1.57
N ARG A 237 -19.85 -24.92 2.35
CA ARG A 237 -20.65 -23.71 2.07
C ARG A 237 -19.86 -22.52 1.53
N ILE A 238 -18.75 -22.15 2.19
CA ILE A 238 -17.94 -20.99 1.79
C ILE A 238 -17.38 -21.12 0.36
N ILE A 239 -17.01 -22.33 -0.07
CA ILE A 239 -16.51 -22.58 -1.43
C ILE A 239 -17.65 -22.46 -2.45
N ARG A 240 -18.82 -23.02 -2.14
CA ARG A 240 -20.03 -22.88 -2.96
C ARG A 240 -20.37 -21.40 -3.18
N GLU A 241 -20.47 -20.63 -2.10
CA GLU A 241 -20.87 -19.22 -2.15
C GLU A 241 -19.82 -18.32 -2.83
N ILE A 242 -18.53 -18.65 -2.73
CA ILE A 242 -17.48 -18.02 -3.56
C ILE A 242 -17.70 -18.31 -5.04
N ILE A 243 -17.90 -19.58 -5.42
CA ILE A 243 -18.06 -19.96 -6.84
C ILE A 243 -19.32 -19.33 -7.44
N GLU A 244 -20.46 -19.39 -6.72
CA GLU A 244 -21.71 -18.74 -7.10
C GLU A 244 -21.54 -17.22 -7.22
N GLY A 245 -20.87 -16.60 -6.25
CA GLY A 245 -20.56 -15.17 -6.24
C GLY A 245 -19.67 -14.75 -7.41
N VAL A 246 -18.61 -15.51 -7.71
CA VAL A 246 -17.74 -15.26 -8.88
C VAL A 246 -18.56 -15.39 -10.15
N ARG A 247 -19.28 -16.50 -10.33
CA ARG A 247 -20.07 -16.79 -11.53
C ARG A 247 -21.21 -15.83 -11.81
N LYS A 248 -21.73 -15.15 -10.78
CA LYS A 248 -22.71 -14.07 -10.92
C LYS A 248 -22.10 -12.77 -11.48
N ASN A 249 -20.79 -12.56 -11.32
CA ASN A 249 -20.12 -11.28 -11.58
C ASN A 249 -19.05 -11.30 -12.69
N VAL A 250 -18.66 -12.48 -13.20
CA VAL A 250 -17.74 -12.64 -14.34
C VAL A 250 -18.46 -13.08 -15.61
N SER A 251 -17.80 -12.98 -16.77
CA SER A 251 -18.36 -13.52 -18.02
C SER A 251 -18.49 -15.04 -18.02
N LYS A 252 -19.44 -15.57 -18.81
CA LYS A 252 -19.65 -17.02 -18.97
C LYS A 252 -18.44 -17.76 -19.56
N SER A 253 -17.60 -17.04 -20.31
CA SER A 253 -16.37 -17.53 -20.93
C SER A 253 -15.15 -17.52 -20.00
N PHE A 254 -15.23 -16.83 -18.85
CA PHE A 254 -14.15 -16.81 -17.86
C PHE A 254 -14.02 -18.20 -17.23
N ILE A 255 -12.80 -18.69 -17.05
CA ILE A 255 -12.55 -20.01 -16.47
C ILE A 255 -12.63 -19.89 -14.94
N VAL A 256 -13.35 -20.79 -14.28
CA VAL A 256 -13.32 -20.93 -12.81
C VAL A 256 -12.98 -22.36 -12.46
N GLY A 257 -11.73 -22.55 -12.00
CA GLY A 257 -11.25 -23.80 -11.44
C GLY A 257 -11.08 -23.75 -9.93
N ILE A 258 -10.80 -24.90 -9.31
CA ILE A 258 -10.46 -25.00 -7.89
C ILE A 258 -9.42 -26.09 -7.65
N LYS A 259 -8.40 -25.78 -6.84
CA LYS A 259 -7.41 -26.77 -6.38
C LYS A 259 -7.87 -27.40 -5.06
N LEU A 260 -7.91 -28.73 -4.99
CA LEU A 260 -8.33 -29.48 -3.79
C LEU A 260 -7.27 -30.49 -3.33
N ASN A 261 -7.32 -30.82 -2.04
CA ASN A 261 -6.59 -31.96 -1.46
C ASN A 261 -7.35 -33.27 -1.72
N SER A 262 -6.63 -34.32 -2.12
CA SER A 262 -7.11 -35.71 -2.19
C SER A 262 -7.30 -36.34 -0.80
N SER A 263 -6.44 -35.98 0.15
CA SER A 263 -6.66 -36.07 1.59
C SER A 263 -5.68 -35.15 2.31
N ASP A 264 -5.88 -34.93 3.62
CA ASP A 264 -4.94 -34.19 4.44
C ASP A 264 -3.81 -35.05 5.03
N PHE A 265 -3.85 -36.38 4.86
CA PHE A 265 -2.88 -37.35 5.38
C PHE A 265 -2.61 -37.27 6.91
N VAL A 266 -3.58 -36.74 7.67
CA VAL A 266 -3.53 -36.58 9.14
C VAL A 266 -4.75 -37.26 9.77
N GLN A 267 -4.55 -38.01 10.84
CA GLN A 267 -5.65 -38.67 11.56
C GLN A 267 -6.70 -37.66 12.02
N GLY A 268 -7.96 -37.91 11.63
CA GLY A 268 -9.11 -37.04 11.91
C GLY A 268 -9.23 -35.80 11.02
N GLY A 269 -8.28 -35.54 10.10
CA GLY A 269 -8.39 -34.48 9.08
C GLY A 269 -9.37 -34.85 7.96
N GLN A 270 -9.36 -34.09 6.84
CA GLN A 270 -10.21 -34.40 5.70
C GLN A 270 -9.89 -35.80 5.13
N SER A 271 -10.91 -36.67 5.07
CA SER A 271 -10.79 -38.00 4.49
C SER A 271 -10.83 -37.97 2.96
N GLU A 272 -10.43 -39.08 2.32
CA GLU A 272 -10.53 -39.22 0.87
C GLU A 272 -12.00 -39.18 0.40
N ASP A 273 -12.92 -39.72 1.19
CA ASP A 273 -14.36 -39.74 0.87
C ASP A 273 -14.99 -38.33 1.01
N ASP A 274 -14.58 -37.54 2.02
CA ASP A 274 -14.95 -36.12 2.11
C ASP A 274 -14.44 -35.35 0.87
N ALA A 275 -13.19 -35.58 0.46
CA ALA A 275 -12.60 -34.93 -0.71
C ALA A 275 -13.35 -35.30 -2.01
N LEU A 276 -13.72 -36.57 -2.19
CA LEU A 276 -14.56 -37.02 -3.31
C LEU A 276 -15.96 -36.40 -3.28
N GLN A 277 -16.56 -36.23 -2.09
CA GLN A 277 -17.87 -35.60 -1.96
C GLN A 277 -17.83 -34.11 -2.33
N ASN A 278 -16.73 -33.40 -2.01
CA ASN A 278 -16.53 -32.03 -2.50
C ASN A 278 -16.41 -31.98 -4.03
N VAL A 279 -15.71 -32.94 -4.66
CA VAL A 279 -15.65 -33.02 -6.14
C VAL A 279 -17.04 -33.26 -6.75
N ARG A 280 -17.88 -34.11 -6.12
CA ARG A 280 -19.27 -34.30 -6.54
C ARG A 280 -20.07 -33.00 -6.47
N TRP A 281 -20.03 -32.30 -5.34
CA TRP A 281 -20.77 -31.04 -5.20
C TRP A 281 -20.32 -29.98 -6.21
N LEU A 282 -19.00 -29.84 -6.46
CA LEU A 282 -18.48 -28.95 -7.51
C LEU A 282 -18.98 -29.32 -8.92
N ALA A 283 -19.17 -30.61 -9.19
CA ALA A 283 -19.73 -31.10 -10.44
C ALA A 283 -21.25 -30.87 -10.55
N GLU A 284 -21.99 -31.09 -9.46
CA GLU A 284 -23.44 -30.84 -9.35
C GLU A 284 -23.79 -29.35 -9.51
N MET A 285 -22.90 -28.45 -9.09
CA MET A 285 -23.04 -27.00 -9.31
C MET A 285 -23.01 -26.61 -10.80
N GLY A 286 -22.55 -27.47 -11.71
CA GLY A 286 -22.57 -27.26 -13.17
C GLY A 286 -21.78 -26.04 -13.69
N THR A 287 -21.02 -25.37 -12.83
CA THR A 287 -20.41 -24.06 -13.10
C THR A 287 -18.90 -24.03 -12.82
N VAL A 288 -18.28 -25.14 -12.45
CA VAL A 288 -16.83 -25.26 -12.29
C VAL A 288 -16.23 -25.90 -13.53
N ASP A 289 -15.19 -25.29 -14.09
CA ASP A 289 -14.57 -25.75 -15.33
C ASP A 289 -13.64 -26.94 -15.10
N PHE A 290 -12.85 -26.87 -14.03
CA PHE A 290 -11.90 -27.91 -13.67
C PHE A 290 -11.65 -27.99 -12.16
N VAL A 291 -11.26 -29.19 -11.70
CA VAL A 291 -10.65 -29.40 -10.38
C VAL A 291 -9.20 -29.80 -10.58
N GLU A 292 -8.26 -29.08 -9.95
CA GLU A 292 -6.87 -29.52 -9.84
C GLU A 292 -6.69 -30.37 -8.58
N VAL A 293 -6.33 -31.64 -8.78
CA VAL A 293 -6.07 -32.60 -7.70
C VAL A 293 -4.63 -32.47 -7.21
N SER A 294 -4.51 -32.20 -5.91
CA SER A 294 -3.29 -32.18 -5.11
C SER A 294 -3.47 -33.08 -3.85
N GLY A 295 -2.56 -33.07 -2.89
CA GLY A 295 -2.79 -33.71 -1.58
C GLY A 295 -1.66 -33.47 -0.56
N GLY A 296 -2.04 -33.11 0.68
CA GLY A 296 -1.13 -32.74 1.77
C GLY A 296 -1.39 -31.33 2.32
N SER A 297 -0.78 -31.00 3.45
CA SER A 297 -0.93 -29.71 4.14
C SER A 297 0.40 -29.21 4.74
N TYR A 298 0.48 -28.02 5.33
CA TYR A 298 1.70 -27.58 6.04
C TYR A 298 2.04 -28.49 7.25
N GLU A 299 1.04 -29.12 7.85
CA GLU A 299 1.19 -30.01 9.01
C GLU A 299 1.59 -31.44 8.56
N ALA A 300 1.24 -31.83 7.33
CA ALA A 300 1.67 -33.06 6.67
C ALA A 300 1.95 -32.83 5.16
N PRO A 301 3.13 -32.29 4.79
CA PRO A 301 3.40 -31.84 3.43
C PRO A 301 3.83 -32.99 2.52
N ALA A 302 2.86 -33.80 2.07
CA ALA A 302 3.09 -35.02 1.28
C ALA A 302 3.89 -34.80 -0.03
N PHE A 303 3.90 -33.58 -0.58
CA PHE A 303 4.73 -33.22 -1.75
C PHE A 303 6.20 -32.87 -1.43
N VAL A 304 6.50 -32.54 -0.17
CA VAL A 304 7.81 -32.06 0.31
C VAL A 304 8.61 -33.18 0.98
N GLN A 305 7.93 -34.20 1.51
CA GLN A 305 8.60 -35.33 2.17
C GLN A 305 9.43 -36.18 1.18
N PRO A 306 10.61 -36.68 1.59
CA PRO A 306 11.40 -37.60 0.78
C PRO A 306 10.65 -38.94 0.64
N GLN A 307 10.38 -39.34 -0.60
CA GLN A 307 9.63 -40.56 -0.91
C GLN A 307 10.55 -41.77 -1.08
N SER A 308 10.02 -42.97 -0.83
CA SER A 308 10.70 -44.23 -1.17
C SER A 308 10.87 -44.39 -2.68
N GLU A 309 11.91 -45.11 -3.11
CA GLU A 309 12.20 -45.37 -4.53
C GLU A 309 11.01 -45.98 -5.27
N ARG A 310 10.27 -46.87 -4.61
CA ARG A 310 9.05 -47.51 -5.16
C ARG A 310 7.92 -46.53 -5.47
N THR A 311 7.84 -45.40 -4.76
CA THR A 311 6.88 -44.33 -5.06
C THR A 311 7.44 -43.37 -6.11
N GLN A 312 8.75 -43.12 -6.14
CA GLN A 312 9.38 -42.33 -7.20
C GLN A 312 9.28 -42.99 -8.58
N LEU A 313 9.22 -44.33 -8.63
CA LEU A 313 8.97 -45.12 -9.85
C LEU A 313 7.50 -45.13 -10.31
N ARG A 314 6.55 -44.69 -9.49
CA ARG A 314 5.14 -44.47 -9.89
C ARG A 314 4.89 -42.98 -10.03
N GLU A 315 5.05 -42.46 -11.24
CA GLU A 315 4.58 -41.12 -11.60
C GLU A 315 3.08 -40.94 -11.31
N GLY A 316 2.65 -39.71 -11.06
CA GLY A 316 1.23 -39.39 -10.86
C GLY A 316 0.69 -39.84 -9.50
N PHE A 317 1.21 -39.31 -8.39
CA PHE A 317 0.88 -39.75 -7.03
C PHE A 317 -0.62 -39.76 -6.68
N PHE A 318 -1.39 -38.86 -7.29
CA PHE A 318 -2.82 -38.69 -7.02
C PHE A 318 -3.73 -39.31 -8.10
N THR A 319 -3.18 -40.08 -9.04
CA THR A 319 -3.96 -40.74 -10.12
C THR A 319 -5.03 -41.69 -9.59
N GLY A 320 -4.77 -42.40 -8.49
CA GLY A 320 -5.77 -43.26 -7.83
C GLY A 320 -6.97 -42.49 -7.29
N PHE A 321 -6.73 -41.36 -6.62
CA PHE A 321 -7.80 -40.45 -6.20
C PHE A 321 -8.55 -39.88 -7.42
N ALA A 322 -7.82 -39.42 -8.43
CA ALA A 322 -8.40 -38.80 -9.62
C ALA A 322 -9.27 -39.78 -10.42
N HIS A 323 -8.91 -41.07 -10.46
CA HIS A 323 -9.75 -42.14 -10.99
C HIS A 323 -11.07 -42.30 -10.19
N ARG A 324 -10.99 -42.36 -8.86
CA ARG A 324 -12.18 -42.39 -7.99
C ARG A 324 -13.04 -41.12 -8.13
N ALA A 325 -12.40 -39.97 -8.28
CA ALA A 325 -13.05 -38.68 -8.50
C ALA A 325 -13.80 -38.67 -9.84
N ARG A 326 -13.21 -39.21 -10.92
CA ARG A 326 -13.91 -39.41 -12.20
C ARG A 326 -15.13 -40.32 -12.05
N GLN A 327 -14.99 -41.43 -11.35
CA GLN A 327 -16.09 -42.38 -11.09
C GLN A 327 -17.18 -41.79 -10.17
N SER A 328 -16.84 -40.80 -9.35
CA SER A 328 -17.79 -40.19 -8.41
C SER A 328 -18.71 -39.17 -9.07
N LEU A 329 -18.34 -38.62 -10.25
CA LEU A 329 -19.07 -37.55 -10.94
C LEU A 329 -20.49 -37.96 -11.36
N PRO A 330 -21.47 -37.04 -11.31
CA PRO A 330 -22.79 -37.26 -11.90
C PRO A 330 -22.73 -37.58 -13.41
N PRO A 331 -23.64 -38.42 -13.95
CA PRO A 331 -23.76 -38.66 -15.37
C PRO A 331 -23.93 -37.35 -16.16
N GLY A 332 -23.18 -37.20 -17.26
CA GLY A 332 -23.20 -35.98 -18.07
C GLY A 332 -22.37 -34.81 -17.52
N SER A 333 -21.68 -34.96 -16.38
CA SER A 333 -20.78 -33.93 -15.87
C SER A 333 -19.65 -33.61 -16.85
N THR A 334 -19.47 -32.31 -17.13
CA THR A 334 -18.48 -31.80 -18.08
C THR A 334 -17.17 -31.31 -17.42
N ILE A 335 -17.11 -31.33 -16.08
CA ILE A 335 -15.98 -30.81 -15.31
C ILE A 335 -14.67 -31.55 -15.64
N ARG A 336 -13.59 -30.81 -15.80
CA ARG A 336 -12.27 -31.39 -16.10
C ARG A 336 -11.50 -31.73 -14.83
N ILE A 337 -10.68 -32.77 -14.89
CA ILE A 337 -9.80 -33.17 -13.78
C ILE A 337 -8.35 -32.93 -14.21
N ILE A 338 -7.67 -32.02 -13.54
CA ILE A 338 -6.23 -31.78 -13.72
C ILE A 338 -5.50 -32.51 -12.58
N VAL A 339 -4.44 -33.26 -12.88
CA VAL A 339 -3.68 -34.00 -11.85
C VAL A 339 -2.26 -33.48 -11.76
N THR A 340 -1.86 -33.08 -10.55
CA THR A 340 -0.55 -32.46 -10.30
C THR A 340 0.22 -33.22 -9.23
N GLY A 341 1.25 -33.97 -9.63
CA GLY A 341 2.15 -34.60 -8.67
C GLY A 341 2.98 -35.74 -9.24
N GLY A 342 4.30 -35.52 -9.35
CA GLY A 342 5.27 -36.59 -9.60
C GLY A 342 5.57 -36.92 -11.06
N PHE A 343 4.80 -36.39 -12.02
CA PHE A 343 5.04 -36.61 -13.45
C PHE A 343 6.40 -36.10 -13.94
N ARG A 344 7.02 -36.86 -14.84
CA ARG A 344 8.37 -36.68 -15.40
C ARG A 344 8.46 -37.05 -16.88
N THR A 345 7.85 -38.16 -17.30
CA THR A 345 7.98 -38.70 -18.66
C THR A 345 6.73 -38.41 -19.50
N ARG A 346 6.91 -38.26 -20.82
CA ARG A 346 5.81 -38.17 -21.80
C ARG A 346 4.83 -39.35 -21.65
N THR A 347 5.36 -40.56 -21.48
CA THR A 347 4.58 -41.79 -21.34
C THR A 347 3.81 -41.86 -20.02
N GLY A 348 4.41 -41.45 -18.90
CA GLY A 348 3.72 -41.35 -17.61
C GLY A 348 2.59 -40.32 -17.61
N MET A 349 2.81 -39.17 -18.26
CA MET A 349 1.78 -38.14 -18.45
C MET A 349 0.64 -38.61 -19.35
N ALA A 350 0.96 -39.20 -20.51
CA ALA A 350 -0.04 -39.70 -21.45
C ALA A 350 -0.85 -40.86 -20.87
N GLY A 351 -0.20 -41.83 -20.19
CA GLY A 351 -0.87 -42.97 -19.58
C GLY A 351 -1.93 -42.57 -18.54
N ALA A 352 -1.73 -41.46 -17.82
CA ALA A 352 -2.74 -40.92 -16.91
C ALA A 352 -3.95 -40.30 -17.64
N ILE A 353 -3.75 -39.75 -18.84
CA ILE A 353 -4.83 -39.24 -19.69
C ILE A 353 -5.58 -40.40 -20.38
N ASP A 354 -4.83 -41.34 -20.97
CA ASP A 354 -5.38 -42.49 -21.70
C ASP A 354 -6.19 -43.43 -20.79
N ALA A 355 -5.78 -43.58 -19.52
CA ALA A 355 -6.54 -44.30 -18.49
C ALA A 355 -7.72 -43.49 -17.91
N GLY A 356 -8.00 -42.29 -18.42
CA GLY A 356 -9.09 -41.41 -17.98
C GLY A 356 -8.93 -40.84 -16.56
N HIS A 357 -7.74 -40.94 -15.97
CA HIS A 357 -7.43 -40.44 -14.63
C HIS A 357 -7.26 -38.92 -14.61
N ALA A 358 -6.88 -38.31 -15.74
CA ALA A 358 -6.74 -36.87 -15.90
C ALA A 358 -7.24 -36.42 -17.28
N ASP A 359 -7.79 -35.22 -17.38
CA ASP A 359 -7.97 -34.53 -18.66
C ASP A 359 -6.71 -33.75 -19.06
N ALA A 360 -5.97 -33.23 -18.09
CA ALA A 360 -4.71 -32.52 -18.29
C ALA A 360 -3.74 -32.74 -17.12
N ILE A 361 -2.45 -32.52 -17.36
CA ILE A 361 -1.37 -32.77 -16.39
C ILE A 361 -0.75 -31.47 -15.93
N GLY A 362 -0.74 -31.25 -14.61
CA GLY A 362 -0.09 -30.10 -13.99
C GLY A 362 1.37 -30.38 -13.61
N LEU A 363 2.27 -29.50 -14.04
CA LEU A 363 3.72 -29.62 -13.84
C LEU A 363 4.24 -28.43 -13.03
N GLY A 364 4.51 -28.69 -11.75
CA GLY A 364 5.21 -27.77 -10.84
C GLY A 364 6.73 -27.81 -11.07
N ARG A 365 7.49 -28.33 -10.10
CA ARG A 365 8.98 -28.36 -10.06
C ARG A 365 9.73 -28.46 -11.42
N PRO A 366 9.38 -29.33 -12.39
CA PRO A 366 10.04 -29.34 -13.70
C PRO A 366 10.01 -27.99 -14.45
N SER A 367 8.91 -27.24 -14.39
CA SER A 367 8.77 -25.95 -15.09
C SER A 367 9.66 -24.84 -14.52
N CYS A 368 10.19 -25.00 -13.30
CA CYS A 368 11.20 -24.09 -12.72
C CYS A 368 12.57 -24.21 -13.40
N LEU A 369 12.86 -25.36 -14.04
CA LEU A 369 14.14 -25.68 -14.66
C LEU A 369 14.05 -25.70 -16.18
N GLU A 370 12.92 -26.15 -16.72
CA GLU A 370 12.63 -26.16 -18.15
C GLU A 370 11.35 -25.37 -18.40
N PRO A 371 11.41 -24.01 -18.50
CA PRO A 371 10.24 -23.20 -18.82
C PRO A 371 9.57 -23.61 -20.13
N ALA A 372 10.35 -24.15 -21.07
CA ALA A 372 9.91 -24.67 -22.37
C ALA A 372 9.75 -26.20 -22.42
N LEU A 373 9.54 -26.86 -21.28
CA LEU A 373 9.32 -28.31 -21.19
C LEU A 373 8.24 -28.86 -22.16
N PRO A 374 7.09 -28.19 -22.41
CA PRO A 374 6.11 -28.67 -23.37
C PRO A 374 6.68 -28.84 -24.78
N ARG A 375 7.62 -28.00 -25.23
CA ARG A 375 8.28 -28.19 -26.53
C ARG A 375 8.96 -29.55 -26.61
N LYS A 376 9.76 -29.94 -25.61
CA LYS A 376 10.38 -31.28 -25.56
C LYS A 376 9.33 -32.40 -25.47
N MET A 377 8.31 -32.22 -24.63
CA MET A 377 7.25 -33.21 -24.44
C MET A 377 6.37 -33.41 -25.68
N LEU A 378 6.28 -32.40 -26.55
CA LEU A 378 5.45 -32.40 -27.76
C LEU A 378 6.27 -32.51 -29.07
N ASP A 379 7.60 -32.64 -28.98
CA ASP A 379 8.47 -32.81 -30.15
C ASP A 379 8.43 -34.26 -30.69
N ALA A 380 7.92 -34.42 -31.92
CA ALA A 380 7.84 -35.71 -32.59
C ALA A 380 9.21 -36.31 -32.98
N SER A 381 10.28 -35.53 -32.96
CA SER A 381 11.66 -35.99 -33.20
C SER A 381 12.33 -36.57 -31.97
N VAL A 382 11.84 -36.25 -30.76
CA VAL A 382 12.33 -36.82 -29.49
C VAL A 382 11.62 -38.15 -29.22
N PRO A 383 12.35 -39.28 -29.07
CA PRO A 383 11.77 -40.57 -28.68
C PRO A 383 11.01 -40.52 -27.34
N ASP A 384 9.99 -41.37 -27.18
CA ASP A 384 9.13 -41.39 -25.98
C ASP A 384 9.89 -41.74 -24.68
N ASP A 385 10.99 -42.48 -24.78
CA ASP A 385 11.90 -42.85 -23.70
C ASP A 385 12.95 -41.76 -23.37
N GLU A 386 13.24 -40.86 -24.30
CA GLU A 386 14.09 -39.67 -24.09
C GLU A 386 13.28 -38.42 -23.69
N ALA A 387 11.97 -38.44 -23.90
CA ALA A 387 11.00 -37.40 -23.57
C ALA A 387 10.70 -37.34 -22.06
N GLU A 388 11.73 -37.11 -21.27
CA GLU A 388 11.68 -36.93 -19.81
C GLU A 388 12.12 -35.50 -19.41
N ALA A 389 11.47 -34.94 -18.39
CA ALA A 389 11.92 -33.72 -17.73
C ALA A 389 13.30 -33.91 -17.07
N ALA A 390 14.13 -32.87 -17.08
CA ALA A 390 15.48 -32.88 -16.55
C ALA A 390 15.55 -33.51 -15.14
N LYS A 391 16.58 -34.34 -14.94
CA LYS A 391 16.95 -34.88 -13.63
C LYS A 391 17.94 -33.92 -12.96
N TRP A 392 17.68 -33.55 -11.71
CA TRP A 392 18.56 -32.67 -10.93
C TRP A 392 18.94 -33.32 -9.61
N LYS A 393 20.20 -33.15 -9.20
CA LYS A 393 20.66 -33.46 -7.84
C LYS A 393 20.74 -32.16 -7.07
N MET A 394 19.86 -32.01 -6.08
CA MET A 394 19.90 -30.84 -5.20
C MET A 394 21.23 -30.79 -4.42
N PRO A 395 21.83 -29.60 -4.24
CA PRO A 395 22.95 -29.44 -3.33
C PRO A 395 22.54 -29.83 -1.90
N VAL A 396 23.47 -30.48 -1.17
CA VAL A 396 23.25 -30.94 0.21
C VAL A 396 22.90 -29.75 1.09
N LYS A 397 21.78 -29.84 1.81
CA LYS A 397 21.32 -28.79 2.72
C LYS A 397 22.39 -28.51 3.79
N PRO A 398 22.82 -27.25 3.98
CA PRO A 398 23.77 -26.90 5.03
C PRO A 398 23.25 -27.24 6.44
N ARG A 399 24.13 -27.82 7.28
CA ARG A 399 23.79 -28.25 8.65
C ARG A 399 23.27 -27.14 9.57
N PHE A 400 23.60 -25.88 9.30
CA PHE A 400 23.16 -24.73 10.11
C PHE A 400 21.73 -24.25 9.79
N LEU A 401 21.13 -24.68 8.67
CA LEU A 401 19.74 -24.32 8.35
C LEU A 401 18.78 -25.24 9.11
N PRO A 402 17.78 -24.71 9.85
CA PRO A 402 16.83 -25.53 10.61
C PRO A 402 15.98 -26.40 9.68
N ASN A 403 15.55 -27.58 10.14
CA ASN A 403 14.69 -28.51 9.39
C ASN A 403 13.23 -28.03 9.38
N VAL A 404 12.99 -26.93 8.67
CA VAL A 404 11.67 -26.36 8.42
C VAL A 404 11.04 -27.07 7.21
N ALA A 405 10.15 -28.01 7.47
CA ALA A 405 9.39 -28.74 6.44
C ALA A 405 8.14 -27.95 6.03
N LEU A 406 8.31 -26.71 5.58
CA LEU A 406 7.23 -25.78 5.29
C LEU A 406 7.16 -25.48 3.79
N VAL A 407 5.95 -25.37 3.23
CA VAL A 407 5.77 -24.84 1.87
C VAL A 407 6.21 -23.37 1.86
N GLY A 408 6.75 -22.90 0.73
CA GLY A 408 7.44 -21.60 0.62
C GLY A 408 8.88 -21.59 1.17
N ILE A 409 9.12 -22.16 2.36
CA ILE A 409 10.37 -21.94 3.12
C ILE A 409 11.31 -23.15 3.19
N GLY A 410 10.87 -24.34 2.75
CA GLY A 410 11.74 -25.53 2.68
C GLY A 410 12.93 -25.35 1.72
N TRP A 411 14.04 -26.07 2.01
CA TRP A 411 15.27 -26.05 1.18
C TRP A 411 14.99 -26.32 -0.30
N THR A 412 14.11 -27.28 -0.58
CA THR A 412 13.64 -27.60 -1.93
C THR A 412 12.90 -26.43 -2.58
N THR A 413 12.02 -25.74 -1.87
CA THR A 413 11.25 -24.62 -2.42
C THR A 413 12.15 -23.43 -2.73
N MET A 414 13.03 -23.05 -1.81
CA MET A 414 13.99 -21.95 -2.03
C MET A 414 14.91 -22.22 -3.24
N TRP A 415 15.36 -23.47 -3.43
CA TRP A 415 16.17 -23.84 -4.59
C TRP A 415 15.41 -23.69 -5.92
N HIS A 416 14.15 -24.13 -6.00
CA HIS A 416 13.35 -23.95 -7.23
C HIS A 416 13.00 -22.47 -7.49
N SER A 417 12.70 -21.70 -6.43
CA SER A 417 12.55 -20.23 -6.52
C SER A 417 13.80 -19.57 -7.08
N ALA A 418 15.00 -19.93 -6.62
CA ALA A 418 16.26 -19.40 -7.17
C ALA A 418 16.45 -19.72 -8.67
N GLN A 419 15.92 -20.84 -9.19
CA GLN A 419 15.92 -21.13 -10.64
C GLN A 419 14.96 -20.21 -11.39
N MET A 420 13.73 -20.05 -10.89
CA MET A 420 12.76 -19.11 -11.46
C MET A 420 13.29 -17.67 -11.47
N HIS A 421 14.12 -17.29 -10.48
CA HIS A 421 14.76 -15.97 -10.41
C HIS A 421 15.92 -15.80 -11.38
N LEU A 422 16.60 -16.88 -11.79
CA LEU A 422 17.53 -16.84 -12.92
C LEU A 422 16.75 -16.55 -14.22
N THR A 423 15.68 -17.29 -14.48
CA THR A 423 14.80 -17.10 -15.65
C THR A 423 14.21 -15.69 -15.70
N ALA A 424 13.68 -15.19 -14.57
CA ALA A 424 13.15 -13.84 -14.42
C ALA A 424 14.18 -12.74 -14.78
N ARG A 425 15.47 -13.00 -14.53
CA ARG A 425 16.59 -12.09 -14.83
C ARG A 425 17.24 -12.35 -16.19
N GLY A 426 16.60 -13.13 -17.07
CA GLY A 426 17.10 -13.45 -18.41
C GLY A 426 18.33 -14.36 -18.41
N LYS A 427 18.57 -15.11 -17.33
CA LYS A 427 19.69 -16.06 -17.21
C LYS A 427 19.20 -17.50 -17.40
N PRO A 428 20.03 -18.40 -17.96
CA PRO A 428 19.72 -19.82 -17.95
C PRO A 428 19.64 -20.34 -16.51
N THR A 429 18.78 -21.33 -16.30
CA THR A 429 18.70 -22.11 -15.06
C THR A 429 20.00 -22.88 -14.85
N ASP A 430 20.43 -23.03 -13.59
CA ASP A 430 21.67 -23.70 -13.21
C ASP A 430 21.36 -24.86 -12.24
N PRO A 431 21.19 -26.10 -12.74
CA PRO A 431 20.98 -27.26 -11.87
C PRO A 431 22.15 -27.53 -10.90
N ALA A 432 23.34 -26.99 -11.18
CA ALA A 432 24.56 -27.14 -10.38
C ALA A 432 24.84 -25.91 -9.48
N LEU A 433 23.87 -25.02 -9.31
CA LEU A 433 24.00 -23.73 -8.63
C LEU A 433 24.68 -23.87 -7.25
N SER A 434 25.92 -23.37 -7.17
CA SER A 434 26.73 -23.48 -5.95
C SER A 434 26.16 -22.62 -4.81
N MET A 435 26.41 -23.02 -3.55
CA MET A 435 25.85 -22.35 -2.36
C MET A 435 26.01 -20.82 -2.35
N GLY A 436 27.18 -20.30 -2.74
CA GLY A 436 27.42 -18.85 -2.81
C GLY A 436 26.67 -18.15 -3.95
N ARG A 437 26.48 -18.82 -5.09
CA ARG A 437 25.65 -18.31 -6.20
C ARG A 437 24.15 -18.41 -5.89
N PHE A 438 23.73 -19.43 -5.16
CA PHE A 438 22.37 -19.63 -4.68
C PHE A 438 21.92 -18.52 -3.72
N PHE A 439 22.70 -18.22 -2.68
CA PHE A 439 22.39 -17.12 -1.75
C PHE A 439 22.43 -15.72 -2.40
N SER A 440 23.12 -15.56 -3.53
CA SER A 440 23.08 -14.34 -4.34
C SER A 440 22.01 -14.35 -5.44
N GLN A 441 21.32 -15.48 -5.68
CA GLN A 441 20.12 -15.50 -6.51
C GLN A 441 18.87 -15.22 -5.68
N LEU A 442 18.76 -15.81 -4.48
CA LEU A 442 17.73 -15.47 -3.50
C LEU A 442 17.78 -13.95 -3.20
N PRO A 443 16.74 -13.18 -3.52
CA PRO A 443 16.77 -11.72 -3.40
C PRO A 443 16.74 -11.24 -1.95
N HIS A 444 16.54 -12.16 -0.98
CA HIS A 444 16.19 -11.82 0.41
C HIS A 444 17.02 -12.55 1.49
N VAL A 445 18.10 -13.26 1.13
CA VAL A 445 19.21 -13.51 2.08
C VAL A 445 20.23 -12.37 2.03
N THR A 446 20.22 -11.58 0.95
CA THR A 446 20.62 -10.17 1.03
C THR A 446 19.37 -9.40 1.45
N PRO A 447 19.30 -8.80 2.65
CA PRO A 447 18.07 -8.14 3.04
C PRO A 447 17.89 -6.86 2.19
N LEU A 448 16.66 -6.69 1.69
CA LEU A 448 16.08 -5.52 1.03
C LEU A 448 16.52 -5.21 -0.43
N VAL A 449 15.52 -5.36 -1.32
CA VAL A 449 15.17 -4.58 -2.53
C VAL A 449 16.26 -4.29 -3.59
N SER A 450 15.83 -4.28 -4.86
CA SER A 450 16.60 -3.79 -6.02
C SER A 450 17.32 -2.48 -5.73
N CYS A 451 18.56 -2.35 -6.21
CA CYS A 451 19.60 -1.45 -5.69
C CYS A 451 20.06 -1.82 -4.27
N THR A 452 20.69 -3.00 -4.15
CA THR A 452 21.59 -3.28 -3.02
C THR A 452 22.60 -2.14 -2.90
N SER A 453 22.79 -1.63 -1.68
CA SER A 453 23.72 -0.53 -1.35
C SER A 453 25.11 -0.71 -1.99
N ARG A 454 25.60 -1.96 -2.01
CA ARG A 454 26.77 -2.44 -2.78
C ARG A 454 26.88 -1.90 -4.21
N LEU A 455 25.83 -2.02 -5.03
CA LEU A 455 25.88 -1.61 -6.44
C LEU A 455 25.99 -0.09 -6.59
N LEU A 456 25.27 0.65 -5.73
CA LEU A 456 25.35 2.11 -5.65
C LEU A 456 26.77 2.55 -5.24
N PHE A 457 27.31 2.00 -4.16
CA PHE A 457 28.68 2.29 -3.70
C PHE A 457 29.74 1.94 -4.75
N ALA A 458 29.60 0.79 -5.41
CA ALA A 458 30.51 0.37 -6.47
C ALA A 458 30.42 1.28 -7.71
N HIS A 459 29.24 1.77 -8.06
CA HIS A 459 29.06 2.73 -9.16
C HIS A 459 29.70 4.09 -8.83
N VAL A 460 29.41 4.62 -7.64
CA VAL A 460 29.92 5.93 -7.18
C VAL A 460 31.45 5.91 -7.08
N LEU A 461 32.05 4.89 -6.47
CA LEU A 461 33.51 4.79 -6.39
C LEU A 461 34.17 4.65 -7.77
N ARG A 462 33.55 3.93 -8.72
CA ARG A 462 34.05 3.85 -10.10
C ARG A 462 34.01 5.20 -10.83
N GLN A 463 32.96 6.00 -10.64
CA GLN A 463 32.92 7.38 -11.15
C GLN A 463 34.01 8.28 -10.52
N LEU A 464 34.41 8.00 -9.28
CA LEU A 464 35.50 8.70 -8.62
C LEU A 464 36.90 8.17 -8.99
N GLY A 465 37.00 7.08 -9.75
CA GLY A 465 38.26 6.47 -10.20
C GLY A 465 38.83 5.41 -9.27
N ASP A 466 38.01 4.76 -8.43
CA ASP A 466 38.39 3.63 -7.57
C ASP A 466 37.69 2.32 -8.00
N HIS A 467 38.31 1.18 -7.67
CA HIS A 467 37.78 -0.16 -7.92
C HIS A 467 36.68 -0.52 -6.91
N GLY A 468 35.50 0.08 -7.10
CA GLY A 468 34.36 0.03 -6.19
C GLY A 468 33.70 -1.34 -5.97
N ASP A 469 33.99 -2.36 -6.79
CA ASP A 469 33.28 -3.65 -6.77
C ASP A 469 33.46 -4.46 -5.47
N ALA A 470 34.44 -4.08 -4.65
CA ALA A 470 34.72 -4.62 -3.32
C ALA A 470 33.85 -4.02 -2.19
N CYS A 471 33.04 -2.99 -2.44
CA CYS A 471 32.15 -2.41 -1.42
C CYS A 471 30.91 -3.28 -1.20
N THR A 472 30.92 -4.07 -0.13
CA THR A 472 29.77 -4.90 0.29
C THR A 472 28.72 -4.13 1.10
N ASP A 473 29.12 -3.04 1.73
CA ASP A 473 28.35 -2.33 2.76
C ASP A 473 28.78 -0.86 2.89
N ALA A 474 27.98 -0.08 3.65
CA ALA A 474 28.18 1.35 3.86
C ALA A 474 29.50 1.67 4.60
N GLY A 475 29.90 0.85 5.58
CA GLY A 475 31.15 1.05 6.32
C GLY A 475 32.39 0.87 5.44
N THR A 476 32.37 -0.12 4.54
CA THR A 476 33.42 -0.36 3.55
C THR A 476 33.48 0.76 2.51
N PHE A 477 32.32 1.26 2.04
CA PHE A 477 32.24 2.45 1.18
C PHE A 477 32.84 3.70 1.85
N VAL A 478 32.41 4.01 3.06
CA VAL A 478 32.88 5.17 3.84
C VAL A 478 34.41 5.12 4.08
N LYS A 479 34.98 3.93 4.35
CA LYS A 479 36.44 3.75 4.49
C LYS A 479 37.20 4.04 3.19
N ARG A 480 36.72 3.54 2.05
CA ARG A 480 37.34 3.79 0.73
C ARG A 480 37.19 5.24 0.30
N LEU A 481 36.00 5.82 0.45
CA LEU A 481 35.75 7.22 0.15
C LEU A 481 36.65 8.15 0.99
N ARG A 482 36.84 7.86 2.28
CA ARG A 482 37.81 8.57 3.14
C ARG A 482 39.22 8.52 2.56
N SER A 483 39.69 7.36 2.08
CA SER A 483 41.02 7.22 1.45
C SER A 483 41.16 8.12 0.22
N LEU A 484 40.16 8.11 -0.67
CA LEU A 484 40.15 8.93 -1.89
C LEU A 484 40.08 10.44 -1.59
N VAL A 485 39.27 10.84 -0.60
CA VAL A 485 39.13 12.23 -0.16
C VAL A 485 40.32 12.71 0.69
N THR A 486 41.16 11.79 1.17
CA THR A 486 42.47 12.13 1.76
C THR A 486 43.48 12.50 0.66
N GLN A 487 43.39 11.86 -0.52
CA GLN A 487 44.25 12.11 -1.68
C GLN A 487 43.80 13.31 -2.56
N ARG A 488 42.53 13.75 -2.45
CA ARG A 488 41.98 14.90 -3.17
C ARG A 488 41.72 16.08 -2.24
N THR A 489 41.67 17.30 -2.78
CA THR A 489 41.47 18.52 -1.98
C THR A 489 40.02 18.71 -1.52
N LYS A 490 39.04 18.58 -2.44
CA LYS A 490 37.59 18.62 -2.16
C LYS A 490 36.83 17.70 -3.13
N LEU A 491 35.64 17.26 -2.72
CA LEU A 491 34.73 16.41 -3.48
C LEU A 491 33.31 16.98 -3.45
N LEU A 492 32.68 17.09 -4.63
CA LEU A 492 31.29 17.48 -4.82
C LEU A 492 30.51 16.30 -5.40
N LEU A 493 29.37 15.95 -4.78
CA LEU A 493 28.48 14.88 -5.19
C LEU A 493 27.08 15.48 -5.45
N ALA A 494 26.70 15.62 -6.71
CA ALA A 494 25.37 16.07 -7.11
C ALA A 494 24.45 14.88 -7.33
N VAL A 495 23.26 14.89 -6.73
CA VAL A 495 22.24 13.85 -6.88
C VAL A 495 20.97 14.46 -7.45
N TYR A 496 20.60 14.03 -8.65
CA TYR A 496 19.44 14.51 -9.41
C TYR A 496 18.21 13.64 -9.18
N ASP A 497 17.02 14.24 -9.35
CA ASP A 497 15.71 13.64 -9.02
C ASP A 497 15.71 12.98 -7.62
N ALA A 498 16.31 13.67 -6.63
CA ALA A 498 16.63 13.07 -5.34
C ALA A 498 15.41 12.50 -4.60
N GLU A 499 14.19 12.96 -4.91
CA GLU A 499 12.93 12.38 -4.41
C GLU A 499 12.84 10.86 -4.65
N ARG A 500 13.41 10.35 -5.75
CA ARG A 500 13.44 8.92 -6.07
C ARG A 500 14.31 8.11 -5.10
N MET A 501 15.30 8.73 -4.45
CA MET A 501 16.11 8.05 -3.43
C MET A 501 15.25 7.57 -2.26
N ARG A 502 14.28 8.39 -1.84
CA ARG A 502 13.38 8.11 -0.72
C ARG A 502 12.43 6.96 -1.04
N ASP A 503 11.93 6.91 -2.27
CA ASP A 503 10.89 5.95 -2.68
C ASP A 503 11.47 4.58 -3.09
N VAL A 504 12.80 4.50 -3.33
CA VAL A 504 13.48 3.28 -3.83
C VAL A 504 14.47 2.69 -2.81
N TRP A 505 15.03 3.48 -1.89
CA TRP A 505 16.06 3.01 -0.95
C TRP A 505 15.65 3.09 0.51
N GLN A 506 16.26 2.22 1.30
CA GLN A 506 16.03 2.10 2.73
C GLN A 506 16.48 3.35 3.49
N GLU A 507 15.82 3.63 4.61
CA GLU A 507 16.05 4.81 5.45
C GLU A 507 17.54 5.04 5.76
N HIS A 508 18.21 4.03 6.32
CA HIS A 508 19.62 4.13 6.70
C HIS A 508 20.60 4.36 5.52
N ILE A 509 20.23 4.00 4.29
CA ILE A 509 21.10 4.20 3.11
C ILE A 509 21.02 5.66 2.66
N TRP A 510 19.81 6.23 2.61
CA TRP A 510 19.66 7.61 2.15
C TRP A 510 20.06 8.61 3.25
N GLU A 511 19.83 8.30 4.54
CA GLU A 511 20.34 9.06 5.71
C GLU A 511 21.88 9.18 5.73
N MET A 512 22.60 8.19 5.19
CA MET A 512 24.07 8.19 5.13
C MET A 512 24.63 9.34 4.27
N TRP A 513 23.90 9.77 3.23
CA TRP A 513 24.43 10.72 2.23
C TRP A 513 24.62 12.14 2.77
N PRO A 514 23.67 12.77 3.51
CA PRO A 514 23.92 14.03 4.19
C PRO A 514 25.04 13.94 5.23
N LEU A 515 25.17 12.80 5.90
CA LEU A 515 26.18 12.53 6.93
C LEU A 515 27.54 12.07 6.36
N LEU A 516 27.69 11.99 5.03
CA LEU A 516 28.81 11.30 4.39
C LEU A 516 30.17 11.94 4.73
N ALA A 517 30.22 13.26 4.87
CA ALA A 517 31.42 13.98 5.31
C ALA A 517 31.83 13.64 6.75
N GLU A 518 30.86 13.44 7.64
CA GLU A 518 31.09 13.12 9.05
C GLU A 518 31.46 11.65 9.25
N LEU A 519 30.70 10.74 8.64
CA LEU A 519 30.99 9.31 8.63
C LEU A 519 32.37 9.03 8.00
N ALA A 520 32.71 9.71 6.91
CA ALA A 520 34.03 9.66 6.30
C ALA A 520 35.10 10.43 7.08
N ARG A 521 34.80 11.12 8.19
CA ARG A 521 35.74 11.97 8.95
C ARG A 521 36.55 12.91 8.03
N CYS A 522 35.83 13.51 7.09
CA CYS A 522 36.32 14.38 6.02
C CYS A 522 35.47 15.67 5.97
N GLN A 523 35.13 16.21 7.15
CA GLN A 523 34.36 17.44 7.31
C GLN A 523 35.00 18.58 6.50
N GLY A 524 34.18 19.36 5.80
CA GLY A 524 34.63 20.46 4.92
C GLY A 524 35.31 20.03 3.60
N ARG A 525 35.55 18.72 3.39
CA ARG A 525 36.10 18.19 2.12
C ARG A 525 35.08 17.53 1.21
N ILE A 526 33.94 17.06 1.74
CA ILE A 526 32.84 16.48 0.95
C ILE A 526 31.62 17.38 1.04
N MET A 527 31.04 17.74 -0.11
CA MET A 527 29.75 18.42 -0.23
C MET A 527 28.79 17.56 -1.06
N VAL A 528 27.58 17.34 -0.57
CA VAL A 528 26.51 16.62 -1.27
C VAL A 528 25.42 17.63 -1.61
N VAL A 529 24.99 17.68 -2.87
CA VAL A 529 23.96 18.59 -3.38
C VAL A 529 22.80 17.75 -3.90
N TYR A 530 21.62 17.95 -3.33
CA TYR A 530 20.39 17.33 -3.82
C TYR A 530 19.65 18.29 -4.73
N VAL A 531 19.29 17.81 -5.92
CA VAL A 531 18.40 18.49 -6.86
C VAL A 531 17.07 17.73 -6.84
N SER A 532 16.01 18.39 -6.37
CA SER A 532 14.70 17.78 -6.19
C SER A 532 13.57 18.78 -6.44
N ARG A 533 12.41 18.24 -6.85
CA ARG A 533 11.13 18.96 -6.91
C ARG A 533 10.44 19.08 -5.54
N LEU A 534 10.87 18.30 -4.54
CA LEU A 534 10.31 18.30 -3.20
C LEU A 534 11.11 19.21 -2.25
N PRO A 535 10.45 19.88 -1.27
CA PRO A 535 11.16 20.65 -0.25
C PRO A 535 11.96 19.72 0.68
N TRP A 536 13.03 20.24 1.30
CA TRP A 536 13.87 19.49 2.25
C TRP A 536 13.09 18.84 3.41
N SER A 537 11.92 19.37 3.79
CA SER A 537 11.04 18.74 4.77
C SER A 537 10.55 17.35 4.36
N ALA A 538 10.45 17.06 3.06
CA ALA A 538 10.09 15.74 2.52
C ALA A 538 11.28 14.74 2.47
N PHE A 539 12.48 15.18 2.88
CA PHE A 539 13.72 14.42 3.00
C PHE A 539 14.15 14.23 4.46
N ARG A 540 13.25 14.45 5.43
CA ARG A 540 13.47 14.12 6.85
C ARG A 540 13.04 12.68 7.10
N SER A 541 13.81 11.94 7.92
CA SER A 541 13.53 10.53 8.21
C SER A 541 12.56 10.36 9.37
N ILE A 542 11.91 9.19 9.42
CA ILE A 542 10.95 8.83 10.44
C ILE A 542 11.66 8.53 11.79
N THR A 543 12.94 8.16 11.75
CA THR A 543 13.77 7.80 12.91
C THR A 543 14.03 8.97 13.87
N GLY A 544 13.83 10.22 13.43
CA GLY A 544 13.97 11.41 14.28
C GLY A 544 15.43 11.78 14.62
N HIS A 545 16.42 11.08 14.07
CA HIS A 545 17.82 11.48 14.20
C HIS A 545 18.06 12.81 13.50
N THR A 546 18.30 13.87 14.28
CA THR A 546 18.70 15.17 13.75
C THR A 546 20.03 15.06 13.04
N ILE A 547 20.01 15.16 11.71
CA ILE A 547 21.17 15.52 10.91
C ILE A 547 21.70 16.85 11.49
N SER A 548 22.91 16.84 12.05
CA SER A 548 23.51 18.02 12.72
C SER A 548 23.63 19.22 11.77
N ALA A 549 23.72 18.95 10.46
CA ALA A 549 23.63 19.96 9.41
C ALA A 549 22.18 20.12 8.91
N SER A 550 21.55 21.26 9.23
CA SER A 550 20.50 21.79 8.35
C SER A 550 21.15 22.24 7.04
N PRO A 551 20.81 21.65 5.87
CA PRO A 551 21.47 21.99 4.63
C PRO A 551 21.06 23.39 4.15
N ILE A 552 21.95 24.02 3.39
CA ILE A 552 21.67 25.28 2.70
C ILE A 552 20.65 25.00 1.59
N CYS A 553 19.38 25.25 1.88
CA CYS A 553 18.27 25.03 0.96
C CYS A 553 18.16 26.19 -0.02
N LEU A 554 18.85 26.10 -1.15
CA LEU A 554 18.68 27.03 -2.27
C LEU A 554 17.34 26.79 -2.96
N ARG A 555 16.31 27.55 -2.59
CA ARG A 555 15.04 27.58 -3.34
C ARG A 555 15.24 28.43 -4.59
N LEU A 556 15.43 27.77 -5.72
CA LEU A 556 15.30 28.44 -7.01
C LEU A 556 13.87 28.96 -7.14
N ALA A 557 13.72 30.26 -7.40
CA ALA A 557 12.41 30.87 -7.58
C ALA A 557 11.74 30.28 -8.84
N ARG A 558 10.40 30.37 -8.92
CA ARG A 558 9.74 30.23 -10.22
C ARG A 558 10.31 31.29 -11.17
N LEU A 559 10.41 30.92 -12.44
CA LEU A 559 10.94 31.73 -13.52
C LEU A 559 10.47 33.20 -13.41
N PRO A 560 11.37 34.19 -13.55
CA PRO A 560 11.01 35.59 -13.76
C PRO A 560 9.90 35.74 -14.79
N ARG A 561 9.08 36.80 -14.64
CA ARG A 561 7.96 37.07 -15.56
C ARG A 561 8.40 37.01 -17.02
N ASP A 562 9.54 37.63 -17.33
CA ASP A 562 9.99 37.77 -18.72
C ASP A 562 10.54 36.44 -19.27
N ASP A 563 11.21 35.63 -18.45
CA ASP A 563 11.63 34.26 -18.81
C ASP A 563 10.41 33.34 -19.05
N MET A 564 9.39 33.45 -18.20
CA MET A 564 8.15 32.68 -18.35
C MET A 564 7.36 33.10 -19.61
N LEU A 565 7.36 34.40 -19.95
CA LEU A 565 6.76 34.89 -21.19
C LEU A 565 7.58 34.51 -22.43
N ALA A 566 8.92 34.48 -22.33
CA ALA A 566 9.77 33.95 -23.40
C ALA A 566 9.48 32.46 -23.66
N LEU A 567 9.31 31.66 -22.60
CA LEU A 567 8.91 30.25 -22.70
C LEU A 567 7.52 30.05 -23.32
N LEU A 568 6.54 30.89 -22.98
CA LEU A 568 5.21 30.89 -23.61
C LEU A 568 5.26 31.34 -25.08
N ALA A 569 6.16 32.27 -25.43
CA ALA A 569 6.38 32.72 -26.80
C ALA A 569 7.03 31.62 -27.67
N CYS A 570 7.80 30.69 -27.10
CA CYS A 570 8.29 29.51 -27.82
C CYS A 570 7.16 28.60 -28.34
N ASP A 571 5.97 28.63 -27.73
CA ASP A 571 4.80 27.86 -28.20
C ASP A 571 4.07 28.55 -29.37
N ALA A 572 4.40 29.81 -29.71
CA ALA A 572 3.73 30.59 -30.75
C ALA A 572 3.66 29.90 -32.14
N PRO A 573 4.73 29.24 -32.66
CA PRO A 573 4.66 28.55 -33.95
C PRO A 573 3.61 27.43 -34.00
N SER A 574 3.34 26.78 -32.86
CA SER A 574 2.30 25.75 -32.74
C SER A 574 0.93 26.37 -32.48
N ALA A 575 0.87 27.43 -31.67
CA ALA A 575 -0.37 28.13 -31.31
C ALA A 575 -0.97 28.97 -32.45
N LEU A 576 -0.17 29.33 -33.46
CA LEU A 576 -0.57 30.05 -34.67
C LEU A 576 -0.82 29.14 -35.87
N HIS A 577 -0.74 27.81 -35.69
CA HIS A 577 -1.11 26.87 -36.74
C HIS A 577 -2.65 26.80 -36.88
N ASP A 578 -3.18 27.02 -38.09
CA ASP A 578 -4.62 27.04 -38.37
C ASP A 578 -5.40 28.01 -37.45
N VAL A 579 -4.98 29.29 -37.43
CA VAL A 579 -5.70 30.39 -36.77
C VAL A 579 -6.48 31.26 -37.76
N PRO A 580 -7.53 31.97 -37.33
CA PRO A 580 -8.34 32.81 -38.22
C PRO A 580 -7.55 33.99 -38.81
N PRO A 581 -8.00 34.56 -39.96
CA PRO A 581 -7.40 35.75 -40.54
C PRO A 581 -7.34 36.92 -39.54
N GLY A 582 -6.19 37.59 -39.46
CA GLY A 582 -5.96 38.71 -38.55
C GLY A 582 -5.45 38.33 -37.15
N VAL A 583 -5.19 37.05 -36.88
CA VAL A 583 -4.46 36.61 -35.67
C VAL A 583 -2.96 36.50 -35.98
N ASP A 584 -2.12 37.15 -35.17
CA ASP A 584 -0.67 37.15 -35.31
C ASP A 584 0.07 36.84 -33.99
N ALA A 585 1.40 36.76 -34.06
CA ALA A 585 2.25 36.50 -32.89
C ALA A 585 2.22 37.63 -31.85
N ILE A 586 1.92 38.87 -32.26
CA ILE A 586 1.83 40.03 -31.37
C ILE A 586 0.57 39.89 -30.50
N LEU A 587 -0.57 39.54 -31.11
CA LEU A 587 -1.82 39.23 -30.43
C LEU A 587 -1.65 38.02 -29.49
N TYR A 588 -1.01 36.94 -29.95
CA TYR A 588 -0.74 35.76 -29.11
C TYR A 588 0.09 36.10 -27.87
N ASN A 589 1.22 36.79 -28.04
CA ASN A 589 2.11 37.14 -26.93
C ASN A 589 1.45 38.11 -25.95
N ASN A 590 0.67 39.09 -26.45
CA ASN A 590 -0.09 40.01 -25.60
C ASN A 590 -1.19 39.29 -24.81
N VAL A 591 -1.89 38.33 -25.41
CA VAL A 591 -2.86 37.49 -24.69
C VAL A 591 -2.14 36.61 -23.67
N CYS A 592 -1.03 35.96 -24.02
CA CYS A 592 -0.24 35.17 -23.06
C CYS A 592 0.27 36.00 -21.87
N ALA A 593 0.63 37.27 -22.07
CA ALA A 593 0.98 38.18 -20.98
C ALA A 593 -0.21 38.45 -20.05
N VAL A 594 -1.39 38.72 -20.60
CA VAL A 594 -2.64 38.89 -19.81
C VAL A 594 -3.01 37.59 -19.07
N LEU A 595 -2.89 36.44 -19.72
CA LEU A 595 -3.17 35.12 -19.12
C LEU A 595 -2.21 34.80 -17.98
N TYR A 596 -0.91 35.01 -18.18
CA TYR A 596 0.10 34.89 -17.12
C TYR A 596 -0.20 35.81 -15.94
N ASP A 597 -0.40 37.11 -16.20
CA ASP A 597 -0.64 38.08 -15.13
C ASP A 597 -1.97 37.82 -14.38
N THR A 598 -2.95 37.19 -15.03
CA THR A 598 -4.22 36.73 -14.43
C THR A 598 -4.05 35.46 -13.59
N MET A 599 -3.25 34.48 -14.03
CA MET A 599 -3.22 33.12 -13.45
C MET A 599 -1.97 32.79 -12.60
N LYS A 600 -0.89 33.59 -12.66
CA LYS A 600 0.42 33.32 -12.00
C LYS A 600 0.37 33.02 -10.50
N MET A 601 -0.63 33.56 -9.78
CA MET A 601 -0.81 33.35 -8.35
C MET A 601 -1.49 32.01 -8.01
N THR A 602 -2.16 31.38 -8.97
CA THR A 602 -2.97 30.16 -8.80
C THR A 602 -2.30 28.92 -9.37
N VAL A 603 -1.43 29.09 -10.37
CA VAL A 603 -0.74 28.01 -11.09
C VAL A 603 0.48 27.49 -10.32
N ARG A 604 0.82 26.20 -10.47
CA ARG A 604 1.86 25.50 -9.69
C ARG A 604 3.26 25.53 -10.30
N ASP A 605 3.38 25.46 -11.63
CA ASP A 605 4.65 25.43 -12.36
C ASP A 605 4.51 25.93 -13.81
N GLU A 606 5.62 25.93 -14.56
CA GLU A 606 5.69 26.32 -15.98
C GLU A 606 4.75 25.46 -16.86
N HIS A 607 4.69 24.17 -16.61
CA HIS A 607 3.97 23.21 -17.45
C HIS A 607 2.46 23.40 -17.32
N GLU A 608 1.97 23.58 -16.09
CA GLU A 608 0.56 23.91 -15.84
C GLU A 608 0.18 25.28 -16.42
N MET A 609 1.09 26.27 -16.41
CA MET A 609 0.88 27.57 -17.06
C MET A 609 0.72 27.42 -18.58
N ARG A 610 1.61 26.65 -19.23
CA ARG A 610 1.56 26.39 -20.68
C ARG A 610 0.27 25.65 -21.09
N ILE A 611 -0.15 24.65 -20.30
CA ILE A 611 -1.42 23.94 -20.52
C ILE A 611 -2.63 24.89 -20.43
N LEU A 612 -2.68 25.75 -19.40
CA LEU A 612 -3.78 26.70 -19.21
C LEU A 612 -3.81 27.75 -20.32
N CYS A 613 -2.67 28.37 -20.64
CA CYS A 613 -2.56 29.34 -21.73
C CYS A 613 -2.99 28.73 -23.08
N GLY A 614 -2.47 27.55 -23.44
CA GLY A 614 -2.85 26.86 -24.67
C GLY A 614 -4.29 26.36 -24.71
N SER A 615 -4.97 26.23 -23.56
CA SER A 615 -6.40 25.86 -23.48
C SER A 615 -7.30 27.08 -23.66
N VAL A 616 -7.00 28.18 -22.96
CA VAL A 616 -7.75 29.45 -23.12
C VAL A 616 -7.55 30.02 -24.53
N TRP A 617 -6.34 29.94 -25.09
CA TRP A 617 -6.05 30.37 -26.46
C TRP A 617 -6.95 29.70 -27.50
N ARG A 618 -7.12 28.37 -27.44
CA ARG A 618 -8.00 27.64 -28.37
C ARG A 618 -9.47 28.07 -28.27
N ALA A 619 -9.97 28.34 -27.07
CA ALA A 619 -11.33 28.85 -26.88
C ALA A 619 -11.53 30.28 -27.44
N LEU A 620 -10.50 31.13 -27.35
CA LEU A 620 -10.49 32.44 -28.00
C LEU A 620 -10.49 32.32 -29.53
N MET A 621 -9.74 31.37 -30.11
CA MET A 621 -9.73 31.16 -31.57
C MET A 621 -11.11 30.74 -32.10
N ALA A 622 -11.85 29.91 -31.38
CA ALA A 622 -13.24 29.60 -31.73
C ALA A 622 -14.12 30.86 -31.73
N SER A 623 -14.00 31.70 -30.69
CA SER A 623 -14.75 32.95 -30.59
C SER A 623 -14.45 33.95 -31.74
N ILE A 624 -13.25 33.91 -32.32
CA ILE A 624 -12.88 34.71 -33.50
C ILE A 624 -13.45 34.09 -34.79
N ARG A 625 -13.45 32.75 -34.92
CA ARG A 625 -14.13 32.05 -36.04
C ARG A 625 -15.64 32.36 -36.07
N ASP A 626 -16.25 32.55 -34.91
CA ASP A 626 -17.65 32.97 -34.75
C ASP A 626 -17.90 34.48 -34.99
N GLY A 627 -16.93 35.19 -35.58
CA GLY A 627 -17.08 36.56 -36.08
C GLY A 627 -16.66 37.69 -35.14
N ARG A 628 -16.01 37.40 -34.00
CA ARG A 628 -15.43 38.47 -33.14
C ARG A 628 -14.12 39.00 -33.71
N PRO A 629 -13.84 40.31 -33.64
CA PRO A 629 -12.63 40.89 -34.19
C PRO A 629 -11.37 40.45 -33.41
N PRO A 630 -10.25 40.12 -34.08
CA PRO A 630 -9.03 39.63 -33.45
C PRO A 630 -8.23 40.78 -32.82
N SER A 631 -8.68 41.30 -31.68
CA SER A 631 -7.92 42.26 -30.88
C SER A 631 -8.03 41.95 -29.39
N VAL A 632 -6.96 42.25 -28.63
CA VAL A 632 -6.94 42.05 -27.17
C VAL A 632 -8.16 42.71 -26.53
N HIS A 633 -8.47 43.95 -26.92
CA HIS A 633 -9.60 44.72 -26.36
C HIS A 633 -10.97 44.05 -26.59
N ALA A 634 -11.20 43.46 -27.76
CA ALA A 634 -12.45 42.74 -28.05
C ALA A 634 -12.55 41.37 -27.36
N LEU A 635 -11.41 40.76 -27.03
CA LEU A 635 -11.33 39.45 -26.36
C LEU A 635 -11.33 39.56 -24.83
N MET A 636 -10.86 40.68 -24.25
CA MET A 636 -10.79 40.93 -22.80
C MET A 636 -12.07 40.57 -22.02
N PRO A 637 -13.30 40.88 -22.48
CA PRO A 637 -14.52 40.50 -21.75
C PRO A 637 -14.68 39.00 -21.54
N ILE A 638 -14.20 38.19 -22.50
CA ILE A 638 -14.30 36.73 -22.50
C ILE A 638 -13.09 36.09 -21.80
N ILE A 639 -11.90 36.67 -21.93
CA ILE A 639 -10.66 36.20 -21.30
C ILE A 639 -10.87 35.99 -19.79
N GLY A 640 -11.51 36.94 -19.10
CA GLY A 640 -11.78 36.80 -17.67
C GLY A 640 -12.69 35.62 -17.32
N GLU A 641 -13.65 35.28 -18.18
CA GLU A 641 -14.56 34.14 -17.97
C GLU A 641 -13.88 32.81 -18.31
N LEU A 642 -13.15 32.73 -19.42
CA LEU A 642 -12.37 31.56 -19.82
C LEU A 642 -11.24 31.26 -18.83
N CYS A 643 -10.58 32.28 -18.26
CA CYS A 643 -9.63 32.09 -17.17
C CYS A 643 -10.30 31.53 -15.91
N ARG A 644 -11.50 32.00 -15.55
CA ARG A 644 -12.24 31.46 -14.40
C ARG A 644 -12.68 30.01 -14.64
N ASP A 645 -13.18 29.68 -15.83
CA ASP A 645 -13.57 28.32 -16.20
C ASP A 645 -12.34 27.38 -16.27
N ALA A 646 -11.25 27.81 -16.89
CA ALA A 646 -10.00 27.04 -16.95
C ALA A 646 -9.38 26.81 -15.57
N LEU A 647 -9.37 27.84 -14.69
CA LEU A 647 -8.92 27.69 -13.32
C LEU A 647 -9.88 26.83 -12.47
N ALA A 648 -11.20 26.95 -12.65
CA ALA A 648 -12.17 26.08 -11.97
C ALA A 648 -12.08 24.61 -12.41
N ARG A 649 -11.60 24.36 -13.64
CA ARG A 649 -11.28 23.01 -14.15
C ARG A 649 -9.92 22.48 -13.67
N VAL A 650 -9.09 23.34 -13.06
CA VAL A 650 -7.75 22.99 -12.54
C VAL A 650 -7.69 23.02 -11.00
N VAL A 651 -8.62 23.72 -10.34
CA VAL A 651 -8.73 23.80 -8.87
C VAL A 651 -10.14 23.32 -8.46
N PRO A 652 -10.30 22.20 -7.72
CA PRO A 652 -9.29 21.50 -6.93
C PRO A 652 -8.94 20.09 -7.44
N ARG A 653 -7.66 19.84 -7.76
CA ARG A 653 -7.10 18.47 -7.78
C ARG A 653 -6.48 18.10 -6.43
N THR A 654 -7.33 17.97 -5.42
CA THR A 654 -7.11 17.05 -4.27
C THR A 654 -7.85 15.73 -4.45
N THR A 655 -8.69 15.64 -5.49
CA THR A 655 -9.50 14.47 -5.87
C THR A 655 -9.07 13.96 -7.25
N GLY A 656 -9.20 12.65 -7.46
CA GLY A 656 -8.88 11.99 -8.73
C GLY A 656 -10.00 12.12 -9.78
N PRO A 657 -9.75 11.71 -11.03
CA PRO A 657 -10.72 11.79 -12.13
C PRO A 657 -12.08 11.13 -11.82
N ASP A 658 -12.08 10.06 -11.02
CA ASP A 658 -13.28 9.27 -10.71
C ASP A 658 -14.22 9.99 -9.73
N THR A 659 -13.66 10.67 -8.73
CA THR A 659 -14.41 11.55 -7.81
C THR A 659 -15.10 12.69 -8.55
N TRP A 660 -14.41 13.28 -9.53
CA TRP A 660 -14.97 14.33 -10.40
C TRP A 660 -16.15 13.81 -11.25
N ALA A 661 -16.07 12.56 -11.72
CA ALA A 661 -17.17 11.94 -12.48
C ALA A 661 -18.39 11.66 -11.59
N ALA A 662 -18.18 11.14 -10.37
CA ALA A 662 -19.24 10.82 -9.42
C ALA A 662 -20.04 12.07 -8.96
N GLU A 663 -19.34 13.16 -8.62
CA GLU A 663 -19.98 14.43 -8.23
C GLU A 663 -20.81 15.04 -9.38
N LYS A 664 -20.31 14.95 -10.61
CA LYS A 664 -20.98 15.49 -11.80
C LYS A 664 -22.25 14.71 -12.18
N SER A 665 -22.34 13.42 -11.83
CA SER A 665 -23.54 12.60 -12.01
C SER A 665 -24.59 12.76 -10.89
N ALA A 666 -24.26 13.44 -9.79
CA ALA A 666 -25.11 13.52 -8.59
C ALA A 666 -25.94 14.81 -8.45
N LEU A 667 -25.85 15.76 -9.38
CA LEU A 667 -26.46 17.09 -9.27
C LEU A 667 -27.76 17.22 -10.11
N PRO A 668 -28.94 17.43 -9.49
CA PRO A 668 -30.16 17.82 -10.19
C PRO A 668 -30.07 19.26 -10.70
N SER A 669 -30.60 19.52 -11.89
CA SER A 669 -30.65 20.87 -12.45
C SER A 669 -31.74 21.74 -11.79
N SER A 670 -31.35 22.80 -11.06
CA SER A 670 -31.87 24.17 -11.26
C SER A 670 -31.46 25.17 -10.16
N LYS A 671 -31.52 26.45 -10.53
CA LYS A 671 -31.39 27.68 -9.70
C LYS A 671 -29.98 28.05 -9.22
N ALA A 672 -29.41 29.05 -9.90
CA ALA A 672 -28.22 29.78 -9.48
C ALA A 672 -28.54 30.81 -8.37
N PRO A 673 -27.60 31.10 -7.44
CA PRO A 673 -27.64 32.28 -6.57
C PRO A 673 -26.91 33.48 -7.20
N THR A 674 -27.49 34.68 -7.04
CA THR A 674 -26.96 35.96 -7.51
C THR A 674 -25.74 36.44 -6.70
N PRO A 675 -24.73 37.09 -7.29
CA PRO A 675 -23.52 37.49 -6.57
C PRO A 675 -23.62 38.88 -5.92
N SER A 676 -23.63 38.94 -4.57
CA SER A 676 -23.05 40.06 -3.79
C SER A 676 -23.12 39.79 -2.29
N ALA A 677 -21.96 39.59 -1.65
CA ALA A 677 -21.54 40.24 -0.40
C ALA A 677 -20.24 39.62 0.14
N LEU A 678 -19.41 40.46 0.80
CA LEU A 678 -18.28 40.05 1.65
C LEU A 678 -17.05 39.39 0.96
N ALA A 679 -16.66 39.93 -0.18
CA ALA A 679 -15.25 40.30 -0.33
C ALA A 679 -14.98 41.61 0.44
N ALA A 680 -14.87 41.52 1.76
CA ALA A 680 -14.51 42.66 2.63
C ALA A 680 -13.50 42.19 3.69
N ARG A 681 -12.21 42.50 3.48
CA ARG A 681 -11.20 42.36 4.54
C ARG A 681 -11.48 43.46 5.57
N PRO A 682 -11.60 43.17 6.87
CA PRO A 682 -11.74 44.22 7.87
C PRO A 682 -10.46 45.07 7.87
N ALA A 683 -10.63 46.40 7.86
CA ALA A 683 -9.54 47.32 8.14
C ALA A 683 -9.09 47.15 9.60
N MET A 684 -7.80 47.34 9.88
CA MET A 684 -7.22 47.22 11.23
C MET A 684 -7.91 48.20 12.20
N PRO A 685 -8.55 47.73 13.29
CA PRO A 685 -9.10 48.62 14.31
C PRO A 685 -7.98 49.20 15.19
N PRO A 686 -8.01 50.50 15.53
CA PRO A 686 -6.98 51.12 16.35
C PRO A 686 -7.12 50.72 17.84
N ARG A 687 -5.97 50.42 18.48
CA ARG A 687 -5.79 50.22 19.94
C ARG A 687 -6.89 49.39 20.63
N THR A 688 -7.01 48.13 20.19
CA THR A 688 -7.55 46.98 20.96
C THR A 688 -8.73 47.29 21.89
N GLY A 689 -9.93 47.46 21.31
CA GLY A 689 -11.19 47.56 22.08
C GLY A 689 -11.66 46.24 22.69
N TYR A 690 -10.75 45.46 23.28
CA TYR A 690 -11.00 44.16 23.90
C TYR A 690 -10.79 44.22 25.42
N GLY A 691 -11.61 43.50 26.17
CA GLY A 691 -11.37 43.28 27.60
C GLY A 691 -10.15 42.37 27.84
N ALA A 692 -9.51 42.48 29.02
CA ALA A 692 -8.36 41.63 29.38
C ALA A 692 -8.69 40.13 29.23
N MET A 693 -9.89 39.73 29.66
CA MET A 693 -10.46 38.38 29.49
C MET A 693 -10.40 37.91 28.03
N GLN A 694 -10.88 38.72 27.07
CA GLN A 694 -10.87 38.41 25.64
C GLN A 694 -9.44 38.33 25.08
N ALA A 695 -8.55 39.24 25.48
CA ALA A 695 -7.16 39.25 25.04
C ALA A 695 -6.42 37.97 25.48
N PHE A 696 -6.56 37.57 26.75
CA PHE A 696 -5.96 36.34 27.26
C PHE A 696 -6.63 35.08 26.68
N LEU A 697 -7.94 35.07 26.40
CA LEU A 697 -8.60 33.96 25.69
C LEU A 697 -8.08 33.82 24.25
N LEU A 698 -7.89 34.93 23.52
CA LEU A 698 -7.35 34.91 22.16
C LEU A 698 -5.90 34.43 22.13
N VAL A 699 -5.08 34.87 23.08
CA VAL A 699 -3.70 34.39 23.29
C VAL A 699 -3.68 32.89 23.63
N SER A 700 -4.57 32.44 24.53
CA SER A 700 -4.68 31.04 24.93
C SER A 700 -5.13 30.15 23.77
N ALA A 701 -6.07 30.62 22.94
CA ALA A 701 -6.52 29.91 21.74
C ALA A 701 -5.41 29.83 20.67
N PHE A 702 -4.59 30.86 20.54
CA PHE A 702 -3.41 30.83 19.67
C PHE A 702 -2.38 29.81 20.18
N ILE A 703 -2.03 29.84 21.46
CA ILE A 703 -1.14 28.86 22.10
C ILE A 703 -1.71 27.44 21.94
N ALA A 704 -2.99 27.20 22.24
CA ALA A 704 -3.63 25.91 22.07
C ALA A 704 -3.61 25.39 20.62
N SER A 705 -3.69 26.29 19.63
CA SER A 705 -3.67 25.93 18.20
C SER A 705 -2.27 25.63 17.65
N TYR A 706 -1.23 26.25 18.21
CA TYR A 706 0.13 26.19 17.67
C TYR A 706 1.08 25.33 18.52
N ASN A 707 0.86 25.25 19.83
CA ASN A 707 1.60 24.34 20.72
C ASN A 707 0.95 22.95 20.76
N PRO A 708 1.74 21.86 20.78
CA PRO A 708 1.25 20.52 21.09
C PRO A 708 0.74 20.39 22.53
N ALA A 709 -0.31 19.61 22.77
CA ALA A 709 -0.91 19.43 24.11
C ALA A 709 0.07 18.90 25.18
N LYS A 710 1.01 18.03 24.78
CA LYS A 710 2.10 17.55 25.65
C LYS A 710 3.00 18.65 26.22
N THR A 711 2.98 19.85 25.64
CA THR A 711 3.78 20.99 26.10
C THR A 711 3.07 21.81 27.17
N ASP A 712 1.76 21.66 27.29
CA ASP A 712 0.96 22.38 28.27
C ASP A 712 1.38 21.98 29.70
N VAL A 713 1.73 20.71 29.92
CA VAL A 713 2.31 20.24 31.19
C VAL A 713 3.63 20.95 31.52
N LYS A 714 4.49 21.17 30.52
CA LYS A 714 5.80 21.84 30.70
C LYS A 714 5.65 23.33 31.04
N TYR A 715 4.68 24.01 30.43
CA TYR A 715 4.51 25.46 30.58
C TYR A 715 3.50 25.86 31.66
N PHE A 716 2.53 25.00 31.99
CA PHE A 716 1.33 25.37 32.75
C PHE A 716 1.01 24.43 33.93
N VAL A 717 1.81 23.38 34.19
CA VAL A 717 1.65 22.48 35.36
C VAL A 717 2.91 22.52 36.22
N ARG A 718 2.79 23.00 37.47
CA ARG A 718 3.90 23.07 38.45
C ARG A 718 4.06 21.78 39.25
N GLU A 719 5.30 21.43 39.57
CA GLU A 719 5.60 20.31 40.46
C GLU A 719 5.10 20.56 41.90
N LEU A 720 4.16 19.73 42.36
CA LEU A 720 3.77 19.60 43.78
C LEU A 720 4.84 18.79 44.55
N GLY A 721 6.07 19.30 44.57
CA GLY A 721 7.27 18.61 45.05
C GLY A 721 7.43 18.50 46.57
N ALA A 722 6.41 18.11 47.34
CA ALA A 722 6.54 17.93 48.79
C ALA A 722 5.53 17.00 49.50
N SER A 723 5.14 15.84 48.94
CA SER A 723 4.62 14.75 49.81
C SER A 723 4.80 13.34 49.24
N ARG A 724 5.89 12.69 49.64
CA ARG A 724 6.16 11.28 49.33
C ARG A 724 5.43 10.40 50.36
N LYS A 725 4.55 9.51 49.87
CA LYS A 725 3.97 8.27 50.48
C LYS A 725 2.46 8.32 50.79
N ARG A 726 1.81 7.18 50.50
CA ARG A 726 0.49 6.73 51.01
C ARG A 726 -0.75 7.60 50.68
N ARG A 727 -1.18 7.52 49.42
CA ARG A 727 -2.37 6.70 49.04
C ARG A 727 -2.52 6.61 47.52
N ARG A 728 -2.20 5.43 46.96
CA ARG A 728 -2.67 5.05 45.61
C ARG A 728 -4.20 4.97 45.66
N GLY A 729 -4.92 5.85 44.95
CA GLY A 729 -6.39 5.80 44.90
C GLY A 729 -7.02 6.84 43.98
N LYS A 730 -7.71 6.38 42.93
CA LYS A 730 -8.53 7.14 41.96
C LYS A 730 -7.87 8.30 41.19
N ALA A 731 -7.41 9.38 41.81
CA ALA A 731 -6.96 10.58 41.08
C ALA A 731 -5.80 10.31 40.12
N GLN A 732 -4.75 9.62 40.59
CA GLN A 732 -3.64 9.15 39.75
C GLN A 732 -4.15 8.26 38.60
N ARG A 733 -5.18 7.42 38.80
CA ARG A 733 -5.72 6.57 37.72
C ARG A 733 -6.53 7.35 36.67
N ALA A 734 -7.08 8.52 37.00
CA ALA A 734 -7.74 9.39 36.03
C ALA A 734 -6.71 10.20 35.22
N ALA A 735 -5.66 10.71 35.89
CA ALA A 735 -4.53 11.35 35.21
C ALA A 735 -3.74 10.37 34.34
N ASP A 736 -3.44 9.17 34.86
CA ASP A 736 -2.79 8.08 34.12
C ASP A 736 -3.71 7.58 32.97
N ALA A 737 -5.04 7.58 33.13
CA ALA A 737 -5.97 7.23 32.04
C ALA A 737 -6.00 8.29 30.93
N ALA A 738 -6.01 9.58 31.27
CA ALA A 738 -5.88 10.65 30.28
C ALA A 738 -4.50 10.61 29.59
N LEU A 739 -3.42 10.31 30.33
CA LEU A 739 -2.10 10.06 29.76
C LEU A 739 -2.08 8.82 28.85
N LEU A 740 -2.80 7.74 29.18
CA LEU A 740 -2.87 6.51 28.38
C LEU A 740 -3.78 6.64 27.14
N GLU A 741 -4.85 7.43 27.19
CA GLU A 741 -5.61 7.80 25.98
C GLU A 741 -4.79 8.72 25.06
N MET A 742 -3.92 9.57 25.62
CA MET A 742 -3.04 10.45 24.83
C MET A 742 -1.72 9.79 24.35
N ASP A 743 -1.20 8.79 25.06
CA ASP A 743 -0.14 7.88 24.57
C ASP A 743 -0.68 6.91 23.49
N GLY A 744 -2.01 6.82 23.35
CA GLY A 744 -2.72 6.01 22.36
C GLY A 744 -2.53 6.47 20.91
N GLU A 745 -2.21 7.74 20.67
CA GLU A 745 -1.72 8.22 19.38
C GLU A 745 -0.21 8.48 19.42
N LYS A 746 0.54 7.37 19.35
CA LYS A 746 1.89 7.40 18.78
C LYS A 746 1.83 7.76 17.30
N GLU A 747 1.70 9.05 16.99
CA GLU A 747 2.52 9.65 15.95
C GLU A 747 2.54 11.18 16.02
N ILE A 748 3.45 11.76 15.22
CA ILE A 748 3.70 13.19 15.08
C ILE A 748 4.38 13.80 16.32
N TRP A 749 5.54 14.42 16.07
CA TRP A 749 6.01 15.71 16.63
C TRP A 749 7.54 15.70 16.82
N ASN A 750 8.25 16.04 15.73
CA ASN A 750 9.38 16.97 15.80
C ASN A 750 9.36 17.88 14.55
N HIS A 751 9.32 19.18 14.82
CA HIS A 751 8.97 20.31 13.93
C HIS A 751 10.17 21.29 13.87
N PRO A 752 10.12 22.50 13.25
CA PRO A 752 9.01 23.22 12.60
C PRO A 752 9.37 23.64 11.14
N GLN A 753 8.69 24.54 10.39
CA GLN A 753 7.35 25.17 10.43
C GLN A 753 6.68 24.86 9.05
N PHE A 754 5.37 24.98 8.78
CA PHE A 754 4.19 25.42 9.54
C PHE A 754 3.12 24.33 9.42
N TRP A 755 2.45 23.98 10.51
CA TRP A 755 1.07 23.52 10.38
C TRP A 755 0.16 24.76 10.46
N GLY A 756 -0.92 24.75 9.68
CA GLY A 756 -2.02 25.68 9.93
C GLY A 756 -2.56 25.52 11.35
N PRO A 757 -3.34 26.48 11.85
CA PRO A 757 -3.85 26.44 13.21
C PRO A 757 -4.57 25.11 13.47
N ARG A 758 -4.14 24.35 14.48
CA ARG A 758 -4.74 23.05 14.80
C ARG A 758 -6.05 23.25 15.54
N THR A 759 -6.93 22.24 15.50
CA THR A 759 -8.08 22.21 16.39
C THR A 759 -7.66 21.87 17.81
N PHE A 760 -8.35 22.47 18.78
CA PHE A 760 -8.16 22.25 20.21
C PHE A 760 -9.53 22.13 20.89
N THR A 761 -9.59 21.40 22.01
CA THR A 761 -10.82 21.26 22.80
C THR A 761 -11.03 22.49 23.68
N LEU A 762 -12.29 22.75 24.02
CA LEU A 762 -12.67 23.78 25.00
C LEU A 762 -11.92 23.61 26.34
N GLU A 763 -11.84 22.38 26.83
CA GLU A 763 -11.18 22.03 28.10
C GLU A 763 -9.69 22.41 28.08
N ARG A 764 -9.01 22.15 26.96
CA ARG A 764 -7.60 22.51 26.77
C ARG A 764 -7.40 24.02 26.69
N LEU A 765 -8.32 24.74 26.02
CA LEU A 765 -8.30 26.21 26.00
C LEU A 765 -8.42 26.79 27.42
N LEU A 766 -9.42 26.34 28.18
CA LEU A 766 -9.68 26.84 29.53
C LEU A 766 -8.55 26.48 30.50
N ALA A 767 -7.95 25.30 30.39
CA ALA A 767 -6.80 24.90 31.20
C ALA A 767 -5.59 25.83 30.98
N ILE A 768 -5.22 26.12 29.72
CA ILE A 768 -4.14 27.08 29.39
C ILE A 768 -4.51 28.48 29.88
N PHE A 769 -5.75 28.91 29.63
CA PHE A 769 -6.25 30.23 30.01
C PHE A 769 -6.17 30.48 31.53
N HIS A 770 -6.63 29.54 32.35
CA HIS A 770 -6.58 29.67 33.81
C HIS A 770 -5.15 29.61 34.37
N ALA A 771 -4.26 28.82 33.78
CA ALA A 771 -2.85 28.82 34.16
C ALA A 771 -2.17 30.17 33.87
N LEU A 772 -2.48 30.78 32.72
CA LEU A 772 -1.98 32.11 32.37
C LEU A 772 -2.48 33.22 33.32
N LEU A 773 -3.76 33.20 33.70
CA LEU A 773 -4.27 34.15 34.70
C LEU A 773 -3.57 33.99 36.06
N ALA A 774 -3.33 32.75 36.49
CA ALA A 774 -2.67 32.44 37.76
C ALA A 774 -1.21 32.92 37.80
N ASP A 775 -0.43 32.69 36.73
CA ASP A 775 0.97 33.09 36.68
C ASP A 775 1.19 34.60 36.56
N PHE A 776 0.27 35.31 35.91
CA PHE A 776 0.33 36.78 35.78
C PHE A 776 -0.39 37.51 36.93
N LYS A 777 -0.87 36.78 37.96
CA LYS A 777 -1.59 37.30 39.13
C LYS A 777 -2.73 38.28 38.78
N GLN A 778 -3.40 38.05 37.65
CA GLN A 778 -4.58 38.85 37.31
C GLN A 778 -5.79 38.32 38.08
N ASP A 779 -6.12 39.02 39.16
CA ASP A 779 -7.29 38.76 40.00
C ASP A 779 -8.56 39.17 39.24
N MET A 780 -9.04 38.28 38.36
CA MET A 780 -10.20 38.48 37.49
C MET A 780 -11.54 38.12 38.19
N ASN A 781 -11.55 38.05 39.52
CA ASN A 781 -12.79 37.94 40.29
C ASN A 781 -13.56 39.27 40.30
N GLU A 782 -14.89 39.17 40.41
CA GLU A 782 -15.79 40.32 40.60
C GLU A 782 -15.47 41.12 41.89
N ASP A 783 -14.69 40.56 42.82
CA ASP A 783 -14.13 41.24 44.00
C ASP A 783 -13.26 42.47 43.67
N ALA A 784 -12.80 42.64 42.41
CA ALA A 784 -12.22 43.91 41.95
C ALA A 784 -13.22 45.08 41.92
N LEU A 785 -14.52 44.81 42.14
CA LEU A 785 -15.60 45.78 42.23
C LEU A 785 -16.13 46.00 43.67
N LEU A 786 -15.61 45.26 44.68
CA LEU A 786 -16.06 45.37 46.09
C LEU A 786 -15.08 46.17 46.95
N VAL A 787 -15.59 46.79 48.01
CA VAL A 787 -14.86 47.79 48.80
C VAL A 787 -14.03 47.10 49.88
N PRO A 788 -12.79 47.55 50.20
CA PRO A 788 -11.87 46.81 51.09
C PRO A 788 -12.41 46.42 52.48
N ALA A 789 -13.42 47.10 53.00
CA ALA A 789 -14.08 46.75 54.27
C ALA A 789 -14.83 45.40 54.22
N GLU A 790 -15.47 45.08 53.09
CA GLU A 790 -16.20 43.81 52.89
C GLU A 790 -15.23 42.62 52.78
N ARG A 791 -14.03 42.87 52.26
CA ARG A 791 -12.91 41.91 52.16
C ARG A 791 -12.39 41.49 53.54
N ALA A 792 -12.39 42.40 54.52
CA ALA A 792 -11.94 42.14 55.88
C ALA A 792 -12.95 41.30 56.69
N GLN A 793 -14.25 41.47 56.47
CA GLN A 793 -15.28 40.69 57.17
C GLN A 793 -15.35 39.22 56.76
N ARG A 794 -14.89 38.87 55.55
CA ARG A 794 -14.86 37.47 55.07
C ARG A 794 -13.60 36.70 55.48
N THR A 795 -12.63 37.35 56.12
CA THR A 795 -11.31 36.75 56.43
C THR A 795 -10.99 36.62 57.92
N SER A 796 -11.86 37.06 58.83
CA SER A 796 -11.59 37.04 60.27
C SER A 796 -11.81 35.69 60.95
N ASP A 797 -12.84 34.93 60.58
CA ASP A 797 -13.36 33.86 61.44
C ASP A 797 -13.32 32.44 60.84
N ASP A 798 -12.50 31.65 61.53
CA ASP A 798 -12.44 30.20 61.64
C ASP A 798 -11.77 29.31 60.58
N LYS A 799 -11.20 28.22 61.10
CA LYS A 799 -10.17 27.40 60.45
C LYS A 799 -10.72 26.13 59.77
N ALA A 800 -9.99 25.77 58.71
CA ALA A 800 -9.60 24.40 58.36
C ALA A 800 -10.60 23.41 57.76
N GLU A 801 -11.92 23.63 57.72
CA GLU A 801 -12.83 22.58 57.18
C GLU A 801 -14.06 23.09 56.39
N LEU A 802 -13.87 24.02 55.44
CA LEU A 802 -14.93 24.48 54.54
C LEU A 802 -14.63 24.30 53.04
N HIS A 803 -15.03 23.12 52.56
CA HIS A 803 -15.57 22.80 51.23
C HIS A 803 -14.76 23.16 49.96
N LEU A 804 -14.25 22.09 49.32
CA LEU A 804 -13.92 22.01 47.89
C LEU A 804 -15.03 22.53 46.95
N GLU A 805 -16.28 22.59 47.42
CA GLU A 805 -17.42 23.10 46.65
C GLU A 805 -17.40 24.62 46.47
N HIS A 806 -16.76 25.40 47.36
CA HIS A 806 -16.61 26.85 47.15
C HIS A 806 -15.58 27.14 46.04
N VAL A 807 -14.47 26.39 46.04
CA VAL A 807 -13.47 26.40 44.97
C VAL A 807 -14.09 25.93 43.65
N ALA A 808 -14.95 24.90 43.69
CA ALA A 808 -15.70 24.47 42.51
C ALA A 808 -16.70 25.55 42.05
N GLY A 809 -17.38 26.26 42.95
CA GLY A 809 -18.31 27.34 42.63
C GLY A 809 -17.65 28.47 41.85
N GLU A 810 -16.49 28.97 42.32
CA GLU A 810 -15.66 29.92 41.57
C GLU A 810 -15.16 29.34 40.24
N PHE A 811 -14.77 28.06 40.22
CA PHE A 811 -14.28 27.39 39.01
C PHE A 811 -15.37 27.31 37.92
N TRP A 812 -16.62 27.01 38.31
CA TRP A 812 -17.76 26.96 37.39
C TRP A 812 -18.25 28.36 36.97
N SER A 813 -18.27 29.37 37.86
CA SER A 813 -18.68 30.73 37.47
C SER A 813 -17.67 31.39 36.52
N ARG A 814 -16.36 31.28 36.80
CA ARG A 814 -15.28 31.77 35.92
C ARG A 814 -15.33 31.09 34.54
N SER A 815 -15.69 29.80 34.49
CA SER A 815 -15.87 29.05 33.24
C SER A 815 -17.05 29.57 32.40
N ALA A 816 -18.17 29.97 33.03
CA ALA A 816 -19.34 30.50 32.33
C ALA A 816 -19.06 31.86 31.67
N THR A 817 -18.39 32.78 32.37
CA THR A 817 -18.02 34.09 31.82
C THR A 817 -16.98 33.96 30.70
N ALA A 818 -15.97 33.09 30.87
CA ALA A 818 -15.01 32.80 29.81
C ALA A 818 -15.66 32.21 28.54
N LEU A 819 -16.72 31.43 28.70
CA LEU A 819 -17.52 30.89 27.59
C LEU A 819 -18.33 31.96 26.84
N ALA A 820 -18.89 32.95 27.55
CA ALA A 820 -19.58 34.07 26.91
C ALA A 820 -18.62 34.89 26.03
N GLU A 821 -17.44 35.23 26.56
CA GLU A 821 -16.40 35.97 25.83
C GLU A 821 -15.80 35.16 24.67
N LEU A 822 -15.63 33.84 24.83
CA LEU A 822 -15.23 32.94 23.75
C LEU A 822 -16.24 32.93 22.60
N ASN A 823 -17.54 32.94 22.91
CA ASN A 823 -18.58 32.97 21.87
C ASN A 823 -18.57 34.30 21.09
N GLU A 824 -18.23 35.43 21.74
CA GLU A 824 -18.05 36.72 21.06
C GLU A 824 -16.82 36.72 20.12
N LEU A 825 -15.68 36.16 20.57
CA LEU A 825 -14.51 35.95 19.70
C LEU A 825 -14.79 35.00 18.52
N VAL A 826 -15.73 34.06 18.67
CA VAL A 826 -16.22 33.19 17.59
C VAL A 826 -17.17 33.94 16.65
N ARG A 827 -18.06 34.79 17.16
CA ARG A 827 -18.93 35.66 16.36
C ARG A 827 -18.13 36.62 15.47
N GLN A 828 -16.98 37.08 15.98
CA GLN A 828 -16.02 37.92 15.26
C GLN A 828 -15.10 37.13 14.30
N GLN A 829 -15.26 35.81 14.17
CA GLN A 829 -14.43 34.91 13.34
C GLN A 829 -12.93 34.91 13.63
N LEU A 830 -12.50 35.40 14.81
CA LEU A 830 -11.11 35.30 15.26
C LEU A 830 -10.78 33.89 15.76
N ILE A 831 -11.77 33.21 16.32
CA ILE A 831 -11.78 31.78 16.62
C ILE A 831 -12.92 31.15 15.80
N VAL A 832 -12.72 29.95 15.26
CA VAL A 832 -13.75 29.22 14.51
C VAL A 832 -14.08 27.92 15.25
N ARG A 833 -15.35 27.72 15.59
CA ARG A 833 -15.84 26.45 16.12
C ARG A 833 -15.95 25.45 14.96
N MET A 834 -15.24 24.34 15.06
CA MET A 834 -15.16 23.28 14.02
C MET A 834 -16.15 22.13 14.27
N SER A 835 -16.88 22.19 15.38
CA SER A 835 -17.79 21.14 15.86
C SER A 835 -19.26 21.59 15.77
N PRO A 836 -20.19 20.72 15.33
CA PRO A 836 -21.61 21.08 15.24
C PRO A 836 -22.21 21.41 16.61
N ALA A 837 -23.22 22.28 16.62
CA ALA A 837 -23.80 22.84 17.85
C ALA A 837 -24.36 21.79 18.82
N SER A 838 -24.81 20.64 18.30
CA SER A 838 -25.55 19.59 19.02
C SER A 838 -24.71 18.64 19.88
N LYS A 839 -23.37 18.73 19.88
CA LYS A 839 -22.50 17.96 20.78
C LYS A 839 -21.76 18.88 21.76
N LEU A 840 -22.21 18.89 23.01
CA LEU A 840 -21.61 19.68 24.10
C LEU A 840 -20.28 19.10 24.61
N SER A 841 -20.17 17.77 24.70
CA SER A 841 -19.02 17.07 25.32
C SER A 841 -17.78 16.92 24.43
N ALA A 842 -17.73 17.59 23.28
CA ALA A 842 -16.65 17.44 22.30
C ALA A 842 -16.44 18.72 21.45
N MET A 843 -16.58 19.90 22.06
CA MET A 843 -16.44 21.15 21.32
C MET A 843 -14.99 21.41 20.92
N GLN A 844 -14.72 21.30 19.62
CA GLN A 844 -13.45 21.69 19.00
C GLN A 844 -13.52 23.07 18.36
N TYR A 845 -12.45 23.83 18.54
CA TYR A 845 -12.22 25.20 18.06
C TYR A 845 -10.87 25.30 17.34
N ARG A 846 -10.68 26.32 16.52
CA ARG A 846 -9.44 26.60 15.78
C ARG A 846 -9.20 28.12 15.76
N ILE A 847 -7.98 28.59 16.02
CA ILE A 847 -7.68 30.02 15.83
C ILE A 847 -7.72 30.37 14.33
N ASN A 848 -8.19 31.57 14.00
CA ASN A 848 -8.28 32.09 12.63
C ASN A 848 -7.60 33.47 12.50
N ALA A 849 -7.14 34.04 13.61
CA ALA A 849 -6.30 35.23 13.66
C ALA A 849 -4.83 34.94 13.30
N PRO A 850 -4.15 35.80 12.52
CA PRO A 850 -2.74 35.62 12.16
C PRO A 850 -1.79 35.94 13.33
N PHE A 851 -0.61 35.33 13.34
CA PHE A 851 0.41 35.50 14.39
C PHE A 851 0.71 36.95 14.73
N GLU A 852 0.94 37.79 13.71
CA GLU A 852 1.30 39.20 13.91
C GLU A 852 0.20 40.02 14.60
N TYR A 853 -1.07 39.64 14.42
CA TYR A 853 -2.20 40.26 15.13
C TYR A 853 -2.22 39.85 16.61
N VAL A 854 -2.08 38.55 16.89
CA VAL A 854 -2.07 38.04 18.27
C VAL A 854 -0.82 38.52 19.03
N ARG A 855 0.32 38.69 18.36
CA ARG A 855 1.54 39.28 18.92
C ARG A 855 1.33 40.71 19.42
N GLN A 856 0.55 41.51 18.69
CA GLN A 856 0.22 42.89 19.08
C GLN A 856 -0.77 42.92 20.26
N VAL A 857 -1.78 42.03 20.27
CA VAL A 857 -2.71 41.87 21.40
C VAL A 857 -1.98 41.42 22.68
N ALA A 858 -1.08 40.44 22.57
CA ALA A 858 -0.27 39.97 23.69
C ALA A 858 0.61 41.10 24.28
N HIS A 859 1.29 41.86 23.42
CA HIS A 859 2.10 43.01 23.85
C HIS A 859 1.25 44.09 24.56
N ALA A 860 0.00 44.33 24.12
CA ALA A 860 -0.89 45.31 24.74
C ALA A 860 -1.29 44.96 26.18
N VAL A 861 -1.36 43.67 26.53
CA VAL A 861 -1.64 43.19 27.90
C VAL A 861 -0.38 42.80 28.69
N GLY A 862 0.81 43.15 28.18
CA GLY A 862 2.09 42.86 28.83
C GLY A 862 2.53 41.39 28.80
N PHE A 863 1.93 40.57 27.93
CA PHE A 863 2.19 39.13 27.86
C PHE A 863 3.32 38.79 26.86
N PRO A 864 4.43 38.14 27.29
CA PRO A 864 5.57 37.83 26.44
C PRO A 864 5.34 36.54 25.62
N LEU A 865 4.45 36.61 24.64
CA LEU A 865 3.97 35.46 23.84
C LEU A 865 5.08 34.54 23.30
N SER A 866 6.22 35.09 22.88
CA SER A 866 7.33 34.31 22.32
C SER A 866 7.98 33.33 23.31
N LEU A 867 7.85 33.55 24.63
CA LEU A 867 8.39 32.64 25.65
C LEU A 867 7.49 31.41 25.89
N TYR A 868 6.20 31.52 25.53
CA TYR A 868 5.18 30.50 25.75
C TYR A 868 4.80 29.73 24.47
N LEU A 869 5.38 30.09 23.32
CA LEU A 869 5.29 29.29 22.10
C LEU A 869 6.33 28.17 22.14
N TRP A 870 5.92 26.95 21.77
CA TRP A 870 6.83 25.82 21.68
C TRP A 870 7.87 26.07 20.59
N ASP A 871 9.13 25.77 20.91
CA ASP A 871 10.27 26.57 20.46
C ASP A 871 10.36 26.80 18.94
N THR A 872 10.66 28.04 18.58
CA THR A 872 10.89 28.49 17.21
C THR A 872 12.35 28.71 16.86
N TYR A 873 13.28 28.83 17.82
CA TYR A 873 14.72 29.01 17.60
C TYR A 873 15.58 28.67 18.85
N THR A 874 15.79 27.38 19.12
CA THR A 874 17.05 26.85 19.70
C THR A 874 17.40 25.50 19.08
#